data_AF-A0A915ZV34-F1
#
_entry.id   AF-A0A915ZV34-F1
#
_cell.length_a   1.000
_cell.length_b   1.000
_cell.length_c   1.000
_cell.angle_alpha   90.00
_cell.angle_beta   90.00
_cell.angle_gamma   90.00
#
_symmetry.space_group_name_H-M   'P 1'
#
loop_
_entity.id
_entity.type
_entity.pdbx_description
1 polymer ?
#
loop_
_entity_poly.entity_id
_entity_poly.type
_entity_poly.pdbx_seq_one_letter_code
_entity_poly.pdbx_strand_id
1 'polypeptide(L)'
;MIKNFLNWIKAINIKDIYSFRNQVPIKEVNYAGIDDISKKEDYRIAISQNGKFIVTFDTANLRIKILENKDHRPFTSSKKEVNSNDNNKYCGLDNLDELDDIGQTITYFKINNDFMIEKFYKEEYKPSLCKVDSSDSDIINASDFEWSIDISNMQEINDGESFILIAISHINVNMDMRRTENKKIDNKKHDYKKENLNKIRFKCSSLSEKYELKDEGNKPDEACDIAINMKPRPTNKISEIKKGIAIYRFDLKKNQIGKESYDFNTVTCHYSNQISGICRFIDDSSKDDSKSLNDSRIKRFIILNFRGIYNFEFDDHFDSFNLNEKFEYPTNIRRELDIWYTDNCIKRLLSCIYDKYFFVPQYKNDVLLLKVYDLAKMELETTIKKSKNKNYFTLNSNDNAFSFSRLQLCFTRGNNTIRLYYIKNGLEVALKSFKEIERIYLLEFIENDEKLLIIGKGPKKEGLIFAIWDLYNTGKVELIEIDDFPTIIIENFGTHLARASGNILHIGNNGKVSSVLKKIEKELKQKKENEKKVDKEKMDKVANSIIKLLGKKPDGKPDESHNIHYNEKHMNFKPIVSEKEPWMLGDYDRHSYCLYYHNQKGAEVETLQLIVGRTTVQIWHQIQDSSRNKDELPNNGEPFLEYIWTNRIPINQEREETKLRIKDFKYGSNVGLHEKLDDFHLKVYWYERKDNKENSKRKSMQKKKSMK
;
A
#
# COMPACT_ATOMS: atom_id res chain seq x y z
N MET A 1 12.47 -36.45 -66.61
CA MET A 1 12.15 -35.28 -65.76
C MET A 1 11.17 -35.62 -64.63
N ILE A 2 9.97 -36.14 -64.93
CA ILE A 2 8.92 -36.43 -63.91
C ILE A 2 9.36 -37.47 -62.87
N LYS A 3 10.12 -38.51 -63.28
CA LYS A 3 10.69 -39.51 -62.36
C LYS A 3 11.71 -38.94 -61.36
N ASN A 4 12.48 -37.92 -61.74
CA ASN A 4 13.46 -37.28 -60.84
C ASN A 4 12.77 -36.35 -59.84
N PHE A 5 11.68 -35.68 -60.24
CA PHE A 5 10.87 -34.85 -59.35
C PHE A 5 10.13 -35.69 -58.28
N LEU A 6 9.61 -36.85 -58.67
CA LEU A 6 8.98 -37.81 -57.74
C LEU A 6 9.98 -38.46 -56.79
N ASN A 7 11.22 -38.71 -57.22
CA ASN A 7 12.28 -39.20 -56.33
C ASN A 7 12.82 -38.11 -55.39
N TRP A 8 12.83 -36.84 -55.81
CA TRP A 8 13.17 -35.71 -54.94
C TRP A 8 12.13 -35.49 -53.83
N ILE A 9 10.83 -35.60 -54.14
CA ILE A 9 9.75 -35.55 -53.13
C ILE A 9 9.81 -36.75 -52.16
N LYS A 10 10.19 -37.94 -52.63
CA LYS A 10 10.38 -39.12 -51.78
C LYS A 10 11.65 -39.06 -50.90
N ALA A 11 12.63 -38.24 -51.26
CA ALA A 11 13.86 -38.03 -50.51
C ALA A 11 13.72 -36.96 -49.40
N ILE A 12 12.59 -36.25 -49.35
CA ILE A 12 12.27 -35.41 -48.21
C ILE A 12 11.88 -36.33 -47.05
N ASN A 13 12.80 -36.48 -46.10
CA ASN A 13 12.61 -37.28 -44.91
C ASN A 13 11.39 -36.72 -44.15
N ILE A 14 10.47 -37.57 -43.70
CA ILE A 14 9.30 -37.13 -42.93
C ILE A 14 9.75 -36.33 -41.69
N LYS A 15 10.93 -36.66 -41.12
CA LYS A 15 11.61 -35.87 -40.08
C LYS A 15 11.93 -34.42 -40.49
N ASP A 16 12.29 -34.18 -41.75
CA ASP A 16 12.62 -32.83 -42.23
C ASP A 16 11.35 -31.98 -42.41
N ILE A 17 10.24 -32.58 -42.84
CA ILE A 17 8.91 -31.92 -42.90
C ILE A 17 8.40 -31.61 -41.48
N TYR A 18 8.63 -32.50 -40.51
CA TYR A 18 8.34 -32.23 -39.10
C TYR A 18 9.27 -31.16 -38.51
N SER A 19 10.53 -31.08 -38.94
CA SER A 19 11.47 -30.03 -38.52
C SER A 19 11.08 -28.65 -39.08
N PHE A 20 10.59 -28.57 -40.31
CA PHE A 20 10.11 -27.32 -40.93
C PHE A 20 8.78 -26.84 -40.33
N ARG A 21 7.89 -27.74 -39.89
CA ARG A 21 6.64 -27.36 -39.20
C ARG A 21 6.85 -26.83 -37.78
N ASN A 22 8.00 -27.09 -37.16
CA ASN A 22 8.32 -26.69 -35.79
C ASN A 22 9.23 -25.46 -35.69
N GLN A 23 9.59 -24.82 -36.82
CA GLN A 23 10.31 -23.56 -36.78
C GLN A 23 9.34 -22.43 -36.41
N VAL A 24 9.51 -21.85 -35.23
CA VAL A 24 8.79 -20.65 -34.81
C VAL A 24 9.13 -19.52 -35.77
N PRO A 25 8.16 -18.86 -36.43
CA PRO A 25 8.44 -17.75 -37.33
C PRO A 25 9.18 -16.63 -36.58
N ILE A 26 10.23 -16.10 -37.19
CA ILE A 26 11.01 -14.98 -36.64
C ILE A 26 10.71 -13.74 -37.48
N LYS A 27 10.35 -12.63 -36.81
CA LYS A 27 10.16 -11.33 -37.43
C LYS A 27 11.14 -10.32 -36.83
N GLU A 28 11.85 -9.60 -37.67
CA GLU A 28 12.69 -8.48 -37.25
C GLU A 28 11.86 -7.21 -37.11
N VAL A 29 12.09 -6.47 -36.04
CA VAL A 29 11.34 -5.25 -35.71
C VAL A 29 12.32 -4.16 -35.32
N ASN A 30 12.16 -2.98 -35.92
CA ASN A 30 13.02 -1.84 -35.71
C ASN A 30 12.52 -0.93 -34.57
N TYR A 31 13.45 -0.14 -34.01
CA TYR A 31 13.11 1.00 -33.17
C TYR A 31 12.62 2.18 -34.02
N ALA A 32 11.53 2.82 -33.62
CA ALA A 32 11.03 4.03 -34.24
C ALA A 32 11.44 5.29 -33.46
N GLY A 33 11.67 6.39 -34.19
CA GLY A 33 12.09 7.68 -33.61
C GLY A 33 10.92 8.54 -33.12
N ILE A 34 9.88 8.72 -33.93
CA ILE A 34 8.70 9.56 -33.65
C ILE A 34 7.47 8.90 -34.26
N ASP A 35 6.33 9.01 -33.60
CA ASP A 35 5.04 8.50 -34.07
C ASP A 35 3.99 9.62 -33.97
N ASP A 36 3.27 9.90 -35.06
CA ASP A 36 2.15 10.83 -35.01
C ASP A 36 1.02 10.21 -34.16
N ILE A 37 0.60 10.92 -33.11
CA ILE A 37 -0.55 10.49 -32.30
C ILE A 37 -1.81 10.68 -33.12
N SER A 38 -2.50 9.59 -33.42
CA SER A 38 -3.78 9.64 -34.15
C SER A 38 -4.99 9.80 -33.24
N LYS A 39 -4.88 9.44 -31.94
CA LYS A 39 -6.00 9.46 -30.98
C LYS A 39 -5.58 9.89 -29.57
N LYS A 40 -6.51 10.50 -28.83
CA LYS A 40 -6.35 10.79 -27.41
C LYS A 40 -6.09 9.49 -26.65
N GLU A 41 -5.08 9.50 -25.79
CA GLU A 41 -4.59 8.33 -25.05
C GLU A 41 -5.65 7.83 -24.05
N ASP A 42 -5.81 6.50 -23.94
CA ASP A 42 -6.69 5.84 -22.96
C ASP A 42 -5.90 4.75 -22.23
N TYR A 43 -5.43 5.07 -21.02
CA TYR A 43 -4.48 4.23 -20.30
C TYR A 43 -5.14 3.20 -19.40
N ARG A 44 -4.54 2.02 -19.36
CA ARG A 44 -4.78 0.97 -18.35
C ARG A 44 -3.49 0.61 -17.63
N ILE A 45 -3.58 0.17 -16.38
CA ILE A 45 -2.45 -0.29 -15.56
C ILE A 45 -2.72 -1.66 -14.94
N ALA A 46 -1.71 -2.51 -14.91
CA ALA A 46 -1.66 -3.71 -14.08
C ALA A 46 -0.29 -3.79 -13.37
N ILE A 47 -0.27 -4.49 -12.23
CA ILE A 47 0.91 -4.65 -11.39
C ILE A 47 1.11 -6.14 -11.11
N SER A 48 2.36 -6.60 -11.07
CA SER A 48 2.71 -7.98 -10.75
C SER A 48 2.30 -8.30 -9.31
N GLN A 49 2.02 -9.56 -8.99
CA GLN A 49 1.50 -9.94 -7.67
C GLN A 49 2.43 -9.53 -6.52
N ASN A 50 3.75 -9.57 -6.73
CA ASN A 50 4.74 -9.12 -5.75
C ASN A 50 4.94 -7.59 -5.72
N GLY A 51 4.32 -6.84 -6.63
CA GLY A 51 4.40 -5.38 -6.72
C GLY A 51 5.63 -4.80 -7.42
N LYS A 52 6.56 -5.63 -7.93
CA LYS A 52 7.85 -5.17 -8.51
C LYS A 52 7.71 -4.62 -9.92
N PHE A 53 6.85 -5.22 -10.75
CA PHE A 53 6.71 -4.86 -12.16
C PHE A 53 5.33 -4.30 -12.46
N ILE A 54 5.28 -3.37 -13.40
CA ILE A 54 4.07 -2.66 -13.81
C ILE A 54 3.97 -2.76 -15.32
N VAL A 55 2.76 -2.92 -15.83
CA VAL A 55 2.47 -2.74 -17.25
C VAL A 55 1.43 -1.65 -17.42
N THR A 56 1.67 -0.75 -18.36
CA THR A 56 0.70 0.25 -18.78
C THR A 56 0.34 0.03 -20.24
N PHE A 57 -0.91 0.32 -20.59
CA PHE A 57 -1.42 0.08 -21.94
C PHE A 57 -2.32 1.23 -22.38
N ASP A 58 -1.87 1.97 -23.38
CA ASP A 58 -2.69 2.92 -24.14
C ASP A 58 -3.51 2.13 -25.16
N THR A 59 -4.79 1.91 -24.85
CA THR A 59 -5.72 1.13 -25.69
C THR A 59 -6.09 1.86 -26.98
N ALA A 60 -6.03 3.19 -26.98
CA ALA A 60 -6.41 4.01 -28.12
C ALA A 60 -5.36 3.95 -29.23
N ASN A 61 -4.07 3.94 -28.85
CA ASN A 61 -2.94 3.87 -29.79
C ASN A 61 -2.22 2.51 -29.79
N LEU A 62 -2.71 1.54 -29.02
CA LEU A 62 -2.19 0.17 -28.88
C LEU A 62 -0.71 0.12 -28.44
N ARG A 63 -0.34 0.94 -27.45
CA ARG A 63 1.04 1.06 -26.97
C ARG A 63 1.19 0.53 -25.56
N ILE A 64 2.14 -0.37 -25.35
CA ILE A 64 2.33 -1.10 -24.09
C ILE A 64 3.71 -0.78 -23.53
N LYS A 65 3.75 -0.36 -22.26
CA LYS A 65 4.98 0.00 -21.55
C LYS A 65 5.15 -0.90 -20.34
N ILE A 66 6.33 -1.50 -20.19
CA ILE A 66 6.71 -2.26 -18.99
C ILE A 66 7.60 -1.37 -18.15
N LEU A 67 7.31 -1.30 -16.85
CA LEU A 67 8.03 -0.48 -15.90
C LEU A 67 8.46 -1.31 -14.68
N GLU A 68 9.60 -0.95 -14.11
CA GLU A 68 9.96 -1.35 -12.75
C GLU A 68 9.39 -0.33 -11.74
N ASN A 69 8.82 -0.83 -10.64
CA ASN A 69 8.26 -0.01 -9.58
C ASN A 69 9.37 0.51 -8.65
N LYS A 70 9.75 1.78 -8.77
CA LYS A 70 10.74 2.40 -7.86
C LYS A 70 10.22 2.66 -6.44
N ASP A 71 8.91 2.59 -6.22
CA ASP A 71 8.31 2.58 -4.88
C ASP A 71 7.85 1.16 -4.52
N HIS A 72 8.60 0.14 -4.95
CA HIS A 72 8.31 -1.24 -4.56
C HIS A 72 8.45 -1.39 -3.06
N ARG A 73 7.34 -1.77 -2.40
CA ARG A 73 7.27 -2.03 -0.97
C ARG A 73 7.14 -3.53 -0.77
N PRO A 74 8.26 -4.28 -0.73
CA PRO A 74 8.22 -5.71 -0.53
C PRO A 74 7.77 -6.05 0.89
N PHE A 75 7.15 -7.21 1.02
CA PHE A 75 6.90 -7.80 2.34
C PHE A 75 8.25 -8.22 2.96
N THR A 76 8.57 -7.74 4.17
CA THR A 76 9.78 -8.14 4.90
C THR A 76 9.42 -8.97 6.13
N SER A 77 9.78 -10.26 6.16
CA SER A 77 9.48 -11.19 7.26
C SER A 77 10.36 -11.00 8.51
N SER A 78 11.45 -10.24 8.42
CA SER A 78 12.30 -9.97 9.57
C SER A 78 11.58 -9.03 10.53
N LYS A 79 11.21 -9.55 11.71
CA LYS A 79 11.06 -8.71 12.91
C LYS A 79 12.31 -7.83 12.97
N LYS A 80 12.19 -6.53 12.73
CA LYS A 80 13.21 -5.62 13.25
C LYS A 80 13.27 -5.91 14.73
N GLU A 81 14.44 -6.32 15.23
CA GLU A 81 14.68 -6.33 16.66
C GLU A 81 14.33 -4.93 17.14
N VAL A 82 13.25 -4.83 17.92
CA VAL A 82 12.87 -3.59 18.59
C VAL A 82 13.90 -3.39 19.69
N ASN A 83 15.06 -2.87 19.32
CA ASN A 83 15.86 -2.12 20.26
C ASN A 83 15.00 -0.91 20.65
N SER A 84 14.58 -0.88 21.90
CA SER A 84 13.66 0.10 22.49
C SER A 84 14.22 1.53 22.56
N ASN A 85 15.23 1.87 21.74
CA ASN A 85 15.86 3.18 21.65
C ASN A 85 15.82 3.81 20.25
N ASP A 86 15.26 3.15 19.24
CA ASP A 86 15.03 3.80 17.95
C ASP A 86 13.60 4.34 17.88
N ASN A 87 13.48 5.64 18.13
CA ASN A 87 12.37 6.43 17.60
C ASN A 87 12.11 5.99 16.16
N ASN A 88 10.84 5.74 15.81
CA ASN A 88 10.35 5.42 14.46
C ASN A 88 10.94 6.37 13.39
N LYS A 89 12.18 6.11 12.98
CA LYS A 89 12.80 6.60 11.78
C LYS A 89 12.42 5.60 10.71
N TYR A 90 11.37 5.97 9.97
CA TYR A 90 11.20 5.54 8.59
C TYR A 90 12.57 5.54 7.91
N CYS A 91 13.11 4.36 7.65
CA CYS A 91 14.33 4.21 6.86
C CYS A 91 13.89 4.22 5.39
N GLY A 92 14.13 5.35 4.72
CA GLY A 92 13.77 5.57 3.31
C GLY A 92 13.34 7.02 3.00
N LEU A 93 13.73 7.99 3.82
CA LEU A 93 13.15 9.34 3.80
C LEU A 93 14.01 10.43 3.17
N ASP A 94 15.12 10.10 2.51
CA ASP A 94 16.10 11.14 2.16
C ASP A 94 15.91 11.76 0.76
N ASN A 95 15.01 11.25 -0.08
CA ASN A 95 14.71 11.81 -1.41
C ASN A 95 13.22 11.70 -1.78
N LEU A 96 12.34 12.49 -1.16
CA LEU A 96 10.93 12.58 -1.57
C LEU A 96 10.70 13.54 -2.76
N ASP A 97 11.75 14.25 -3.18
CA ASP A 97 11.66 15.37 -4.13
C ASP A 97 11.93 14.99 -5.60
N GLU A 98 12.17 13.72 -5.91
CA GLU A 98 12.47 13.30 -7.29
C GLU A 98 11.35 12.44 -7.90
N LEU A 99 10.56 13.12 -8.75
CA LEU A 99 9.60 12.62 -9.75
C LEU A 99 8.30 12.00 -9.21
N ASP A 100 7.16 12.62 -9.57
CA ASP A 100 5.82 12.04 -9.42
C ASP A 100 5.65 10.71 -10.18
N ASP A 101 6.51 10.47 -11.19
CA ASP A 101 6.55 9.25 -11.98
C ASP A 101 7.55 8.25 -11.39
N ILE A 102 7.03 7.17 -10.81
CA ILE A 102 7.84 6.14 -10.13
C ILE A 102 8.29 5.02 -11.08
N GLY A 103 7.82 4.99 -12.32
CA GLY A 103 8.11 3.90 -13.26
C GLY A 103 9.45 4.07 -13.96
N GLN A 104 10.36 3.12 -13.81
CA GLN A 104 11.52 3.01 -14.71
C GLN A 104 11.13 2.21 -15.94
N THR A 105 11.21 2.79 -17.15
CA THR A 105 10.91 2.06 -18.38
C THR A 105 11.88 0.91 -18.58
N ILE A 106 11.36 -0.32 -18.67
CA ILE A 106 12.10 -1.50 -19.13
C ILE A 106 11.98 -1.64 -20.64
N THR A 107 10.75 -1.53 -21.15
CA THR A 107 10.50 -1.57 -22.59
C THR A 107 9.22 -0.85 -22.95
N TYR A 108 9.16 -0.38 -24.20
CA TYR A 108 8.00 0.29 -24.74
C TYR A 108 7.80 -0.13 -26.20
N PHE A 109 6.61 -0.63 -26.54
CA PHE A 109 6.33 -1.13 -27.88
C PHE A 109 4.88 -0.88 -28.30
N LYS A 110 4.64 -0.94 -29.61
CA LYS A 110 3.31 -0.83 -30.20
C LYS A 110 2.91 -2.14 -30.84
N ILE A 111 1.64 -2.49 -30.71
CA ILE A 111 1.05 -3.67 -31.34
C ILE A 111 0.00 -3.28 -32.37
N ASN A 112 -0.27 -4.19 -33.29
CA ASN A 112 -1.37 -4.11 -34.24
C ASN A 112 -2.63 -4.79 -33.69
N ASN A 113 -3.76 -4.62 -34.38
CA ASN A 113 -5.05 -5.26 -34.05
C ASN A 113 -5.01 -6.80 -34.06
N ASP A 114 -3.98 -7.40 -34.65
CA ASP A 114 -3.74 -8.85 -34.67
C ASP A 114 -2.75 -9.31 -33.58
N PHE A 115 -2.46 -8.44 -32.60
CA PHE A 115 -1.49 -8.66 -31.52
C PHE A 115 -0.02 -8.77 -31.96
N MET A 116 0.29 -8.47 -33.22
CA MET A 116 1.68 -8.47 -33.69
C MET A 116 2.39 -7.21 -33.26
N ILE A 117 3.65 -7.34 -32.82
CA ILE A 117 4.49 -6.17 -32.55
C ILE A 117 4.77 -5.44 -33.86
N GLU A 118 4.41 -4.15 -33.89
CA GLU A 118 4.66 -3.24 -35.00
C GLU A 118 6.08 -2.66 -34.90
N LYS A 119 6.43 -2.13 -33.71
CA LYS A 119 7.70 -1.42 -33.45
C LYS A 119 8.01 -1.29 -31.96
N PHE A 120 9.27 -1.03 -31.66
CA PHE A 120 9.76 -0.66 -30.33
C PHE A 120 10.09 0.83 -30.26
N TYR A 121 10.02 1.40 -29.05
CA TYR A 121 10.41 2.77 -28.75
C TYR A 121 11.63 2.79 -27.83
N LYS A 122 12.40 3.88 -27.91
CA LYS A 122 13.48 4.15 -26.94
C LYS A 122 12.88 4.43 -25.55
N GLU A 123 13.61 4.11 -24.49
CA GLU A 123 13.15 4.28 -23.09
C GLU A 123 12.73 5.72 -22.75
N GLU A 124 13.40 6.70 -23.35
CA GLU A 124 13.17 8.14 -23.16
C GLU A 124 12.03 8.69 -24.02
N TYR A 125 11.45 7.88 -24.90
CA TYR A 125 10.41 8.33 -25.81
C TYR A 125 9.17 8.79 -25.02
N LYS A 126 8.83 10.07 -25.18
CA LYS A 126 7.61 10.67 -24.66
C LYS A 126 6.66 10.94 -25.81
N PRO A 127 5.45 10.37 -25.82
CA PRO A 127 4.44 10.74 -26.80
C PRO A 127 4.18 12.24 -26.75
N SER A 128 4.06 12.90 -27.90
CA SER A 128 3.66 14.30 -27.97
C SER A 128 2.19 14.45 -27.57
N LEU A 129 1.86 15.20 -26.51
CA LEU A 129 0.46 15.41 -26.10
C LEU A 129 -0.39 15.85 -27.32
N CYS A 130 -1.44 15.08 -27.62
CA CYS A 130 -2.37 15.42 -28.68
C CYS A 130 -3.08 16.73 -28.31
N LYS A 131 -2.87 17.80 -29.11
CA LYS A 131 -3.49 19.12 -28.91
C LYS A 131 -4.86 19.27 -29.58
N VAL A 132 -5.43 18.18 -30.08
CA VAL A 132 -6.63 18.25 -30.91
C VAL A 132 -7.87 18.00 -30.06
N ASP A 133 -8.64 19.05 -29.83
CA ASP A 133 -10.07 18.96 -29.53
C ASP A 133 -10.79 18.54 -30.82
N SER A 134 -10.58 17.31 -31.30
CA SER A 134 -11.34 16.79 -32.44
C SER A 134 -12.56 16.05 -31.91
N SER A 135 -13.68 16.77 -31.88
CA SER A 135 -14.95 16.16 -32.24
C SER A 135 -14.80 15.53 -33.63
N ASP A 136 -15.34 14.31 -33.77
CA ASP A 136 -15.43 13.52 -35.01
C ASP A 136 -14.20 12.68 -35.38
N SER A 137 -14.19 11.45 -34.85
CA SER A 137 -13.62 10.30 -35.56
C SER A 137 -14.69 9.22 -35.61
N ASP A 138 -14.97 8.71 -36.81
CA ASP A 138 -15.99 7.73 -37.12
C ASP A 138 -16.17 6.67 -36.03
N ILE A 139 -17.36 6.67 -35.42
CA ILE A 139 -17.80 5.74 -34.38
C ILE A 139 -17.93 4.35 -35.02
N ILE A 140 -16.83 3.62 -35.15
CA ILE A 140 -16.88 2.17 -35.14
C ILE A 140 -17.25 1.81 -33.70
N ASN A 141 -18.47 1.29 -33.48
CA ASN A 141 -19.05 0.92 -32.18
C ASN A 141 -18.02 0.51 -31.12
N ALA A 142 -17.48 1.49 -30.39
CA ALA A 142 -16.54 1.26 -29.28
C ALA A 142 -17.21 0.51 -28.10
N SER A 143 -18.52 0.25 -28.20
CA SER A 143 -19.33 -0.46 -27.21
C SER A 143 -19.12 -1.98 -27.17
N ASP A 144 -18.60 -2.58 -28.24
CA ASP A 144 -18.64 -4.04 -28.39
C ASP A 144 -17.38 -4.75 -27.91
N PHE A 145 -16.31 -4.01 -27.62
CA PHE A 145 -15.03 -4.56 -27.18
C PHE A 145 -14.45 -3.87 -25.95
N GLU A 146 -13.77 -4.66 -25.12
CA GLU A 146 -13.01 -4.19 -23.95
C GLU A 146 -11.63 -4.85 -23.88
N TRP A 147 -10.66 -4.21 -23.22
CA TRP A 147 -9.32 -4.76 -23.04
C TRP A 147 -9.10 -5.30 -21.62
N SER A 148 -8.46 -6.44 -21.48
CA SER A 148 -7.90 -6.90 -20.20
C SER A 148 -6.41 -7.06 -20.34
N ILE A 149 -5.67 -6.65 -19.31
CA ILE A 149 -4.22 -6.75 -19.24
C ILE A 149 -3.80 -7.29 -17.87
N ASP A 150 -2.73 -8.08 -17.86
CA ASP A 150 -2.10 -8.57 -16.64
C ASP A 150 -0.59 -8.82 -16.86
N ILE A 151 0.18 -8.80 -15.79
CA ILE A 151 1.64 -9.00 -15.81
C ILE A 151 2.04 -9.98 -14.71
N SER A 152 2.95 -10.91 -15.03
CA SER A 152 3.46 -11.87 -14.05
C SER A 152 4.58 -11.29 -13.18
N ASN A 153 4.86 -11.96 -12.05
CA ASN A 153 6.17 -11.79 -11.41
C ASN A 153 7.29 -12.27 -12.36
N MET A 154 8.51 -11.78 -12.15
CA MET A 154 9.69 -12.28 -12.85
C MET A 154 9.92 -13.75 -12.51
N GLN A 155 10.11 -14.56 -13.54
CA GLN A 155 10.41 -15.97 -13.45
C GLN A 155 11.91 -16.19 -13.71
N GLU A 156 12.55 -17.03 -12.91
CA GLU A 156 13.96 -17.41 -13.10
C GLU A 156 14.05 -18.88 -13.55
N ILE A 157 14.77 -19.12 -14.65
CA ILE A 157 15.14 -20.45 -15.13
C ILE A 157 16.50 -20.81 -14.53
N ASN A 158 16.79 -22.10 -14.33
CA ASN A 158 17.96 -22.64 -13.62
C ASN A 158 19.36 -22.25 -14.17
N ASP A 159 19.46 -21.35 -15.14
CA ASP A 159 20.71 -20.92 -15.80
C ASP A 159 20.96 -19.40 -15.73
N GLY A 160 20.25 -18.67 -14.87
CA GLY A 160 20.38 -17.22 -14.71
C GLY A 160 19.64 -16.38 -15.77
N GLU A 161 18.93 -17.04 -16.68
CA GLU A 161 17.96 -16.39 -17.58
C GLU A 161 16.66 -16.11 -16.81
N SER A 162 16.19 -14.87 -16.90
CA SER A 162 14.93 -14.45 -16.28
C SER A 162 13.94 -14.01 -17.36
N PHE A 163 12.64 -14.10 -17.11
CA PHE A 163 11.65 -13.56 -18.04
C PHE A 163 10.41 -13.04 -17.31
N ILE A 164 9.66 -12.18 -18.00
CA ILE A 164 8.36 -11.67 -17.56
C ILE A 164 7.32 -11.97 -18.63
N LEU A 165 6.10 -12.29 -18.20
CA LEU A 165 4.96 -12.49 -19.09
C LEU A 165 3.98 -11.32 -18.99
N ILE A 166 3.45 -10.92 -20.14
CA ILE A 166 2.35 -9.95 -20.23
C ILE A 166 1.23 -10.59 -21.01
N ALA A 167 0.03 -10.62 -20.42
CA ALA A 167 -1.16 -11.08 -21.09
C ALA A 167 -2.02 -9.89 -21.48
N ILE A 168 -2.52 -9.91 -22.72
CA ILE A 168 -3.47 -8.94 -23.24
C ILE A 168 -4.61 -9.70 -23.91
N SER A 169 -5.84 -9.34 -23.55
CA SER A 169 -7.04 -9.93 -24.10
C SER A 169 -7.93 -8.83 -24.67
N HIS A 170 -8.27 -8.96 -25.95
CA HIS A 170 -9.24 -8.12 -26.63
C HIS A 170 -10.60 -8.81 -26.60
N ILE A 171 -11.46 -8.35 -25.69
CA ILE A 171 -12.68 -9.02 -25.27
C ILE A 171 -13.83 -8.59 -26.15
N ASN A 172 -14.48 -9.53 -26.83
CA ASN A 172 -15.79 -9.25 -27.43
C ASN A 172 -16.87 -9.32 -26.35
N VAL A 173 -17.38 -8.16 -25.93
CA VAL A 173 -18.31 -8.03 -24.81
C VAL A 173 -19.61 -8.81 -25.07
N ASN A 174 -20.14 -8.74 -26.29
CA ASN A 174 -21.40 -9.39 -26.65
C ASN A 174 -21.28 -10.92 -26.72
N MET A 175 -20.15 -11.44 -27.19
CA MET A 175 -19.93 -12.88 -27.36
C MET A 175 -19.45 -13.57 -26.09
N ASP A 176 -18.54 -12.94 -25.35
CA ASP A 176 -17.80 -13.58 -24.27
C ASP A 176 -18.22 -13.06 -22.88
N MET A 177 -18.84 -11.87 -22.77
CA MET A 177 -19.20 -11.27 -21.48
C MET A 177 -20.70 -11.05 -21.26
N ARG A 178 -21.54 -11.34 -22.24
CA ARG A 178 -23.00 -11.29 -22.14
C ARG A 178 -23.61 -12.66 -22.41
N ARG A 179 -24.86 -12.82 -21.95
CA ARG A 179 -25.71 -13.94 -22.36
C ARG A 179 -26.25 -13.68 -23.77
N THR A 180 -25.96 -14.54 -24.73
CA THR A 180 -26.57 -14.48 -26.07
C THR A 180 -27.99 -15.04 -26.06
N GLU A 181 -29.00 -14.23 -26.42
CA GLU A 181 -30.42 -14.59 -26.27
C GLU A 181 -31.02 -15.54 -27.34
N ASN A 182 -30.41 -15.73 -28.51
CA ASN A 182 -31.19 -16.27 -29.67
C ASN A 182 -30.56 -17.39 -30.50
N LYS A 183 -30.01 -18.43 -29.87
CA LYS A 183 -29.94 -19.75 -30.53
C LYS A 183 -30.41 -20.79 -29.55
N LYS A 184 -31.29 -21.70 -29.98
CA LYS A 184 -31.44 -23.01 -29.34
C LYS A 184 -30.01 -23.52 -29.14
N ILE A 185 -29.52 -23.45 -27.91
CA ILE A 185 -28.18 -23.92 -27.59
C ILE A 185 -28.33 -25.43 -27.71
N ASP A 186 -27.95 -25.97 -28.86
CA ASP A 186 -27.45 -27.33 -28.89
C ASP A 186 -26.31 -27.34 -27.87
N ASN A 187 -26.57 -27.89 -26.69
CA ASN A 187 -25.64 -28.07 -25.56
C ASN A 187 -24.41 -28.94 -25.91
N LYS A 188 -24.00 -28.99 -27.19
CA LYS A 188 -22.93 -29.83 -27.73
C LYS A 188 -21.97 -29.11 -28.68
N LYS A 189 -22.21 -27.86 -29.13
CA LYS A 189 -21.43 -27.28 -30.27
C LYS A 189 -20.52 -26.09 -29.97
N HIS A 190 -20.67 -25.41 -28.84
CA HIS A 190 -19.83 -24.25 -28.47
C HIS A 190 -18.97 -24.47 -27.22
N ASP A 191 -18.90 -25.72 -26.77
CA ASP A 191 -18.05 -26.11 -25.65
C ASP A 191 -16.57 -26.01 -26.04
N TYR A 192 -15.82 -25.52 -25.06
CA TYR A 192 -14.40 -25.70 -24.86
C TYR A 192 -13.70 -26.60 -25.90
N LYS A 193 -12.85 -26.00 -26.75
CA LYS A 193 -11.95 -26.74 -27.64
C LYS A 193 -10.54 -26.61 -27.09
N LYS A 194 -9.88 -27.75 -26.85
CA LYS A 194 -8.44 -27.77 -26.60
C LYS A 194 -7.74 -27.14 -27.79
N GLU A 195 -6.88 -26.17 -27.53
CA GLU A 195 -6.14 -25.46 -28.56
C GLU A 195 -4.81 -24.98 -27.98
N ASN A 196 -3.76 -25.09 -28.79
CA ASN A 196 -2.47 -24.51 -28.46
C ASN A 196 -2.40 -23.10 -29.07
N LEU A 197 -1.89 -22.14 -28.31
CA LEU A 197 -1.68 -20.79 -28.84
C LEU A 197 -0.66 -20.81 -29.98
N ASN A 198 -0.92 -20.03 -31.02
CA ASN A 198 0.05 -19.81 -32.09
C ASN A 198 1.25 -19.05 -31.53
N LYS A 199 2.45 -19.35 -32.02
CA LYS A 199 3.70 -18.75 -31.51
C LYS A 199 4.44 -18.04 -32.62
N ILE A 200 4.93 -16.84 -32.33
CA ILE A 200 5.82 -16.05 -33.18
C ILE A 200 6.92 -15.42 -32.32
N ARG A 201 8.14 -15.31 -32.86
CA ARG A 201 9.27 -14.69 -32.18
C ARG A 201 9.65 -13.39 -32.89
N PHE A 202 9.91 -12.36 -32.10
CA PHE A 202 10.41 -11.07 -32.55
C PHE A 202 11.86 -10.90 -32.10
N LYS A 203 12.75 -10.62 -33.05
CA LYS A 203 14.12 -10.21 -32.75
C LYS A 203 14.21 -8.69 -32.77
N CYS A 204 14.75 -8.12 -31.71
CA CYS A 204 15.05 -6.71 -31.65
C CYS A 204 16.50 -6.51 -32.09
N SER A 205 16.73 -5.77 -33.18
CA SER A 205 18.08 -5.36 -33.57
C SER A 205 18.60 -4.38 -32.52
N SER A 206 19.59 -4.83 -31.74
CA SER A 206 20.14 -4.10 -30.59
C SER A 206 20.59 -2.68 -30.95
N LEU A 207 20.49 -1.74 -30.00
CA LEU A 207 21.01 -0.38 -30.16
C LEU A 207 22.54 -0.35 -30.38
N SER A 208 23.25 -1.39 -29.93
CA SER A 208 24.71 -1.46 -29.91
C SER A 208 25.35 -1.72 -31.27
N GLU A 209 24.65 -2.30 -32.25
CA GLU A 209 25.25 -2.64 -33.55
C GLU A 209 25.41 -1.45 -34.52
N LYS A 210 24.99 -0.23 -34.13
CA LYS A 210 25.11 0.98 -34.98
C LYS A 210 26.20 1.98 -34.58
N TYR A 211 26.95 1.73 -33.50
CA TYR A 211 27.98 2.66 -33.00
C TYR A 211 29.41 2.10 -33.00
N GLU A 212 29.71 1.07 -33.80
CA GLU A 212 31.08 0.90 -34.29
C GLU A 212 31.27 1.77 -35.54
N LEU A 213 31.48 3.06 -35.33
CA LEU A 213 32.20 3.86 -36.33
C LEU A 213 33.62 3.29 -36.39
N LYS A 214 33.89 2.45 -37.38
CA LYS A 214 35.26 2.24 -37.85
C LYS A 214 35.73 3.57 -38.42
N ASP A 215 36.50 4.27 -37.61
CA ASP A 215 37.38 5.35 -38.03
C ASP A 215 38.45 4.76 -38.95
N GLU A 216 38.13 4.56 -40.22
CA GLU A 216 39.14 4.51 -41.29
C GLU A 216 38.58 5.24 -42.50
N GLY A 217 39.14 6.41 -42.76
CA GLY A 217 38.80 7.23 -43.90
C GLY A 217 39.05 6.48 -45.20
N ASN A 218 38.00 6.35 -46.02
CA ASN A 218 38.08 6.38 -47.47
C ASN A 218 36.70 6.71 -48.05
N LYS A 219 36.72 7.41 -49.18
CA LYS A 219 35.57 8.01 -49.88
C LYS A 219 34.48 7.00 -50.25
N PRO A 220 33.22 7.45 -50.44
CA PRO A 220 32.13 6.57 -50.82
C PRO A 220 32.24 6.23 -52.31
N ASP A 221 32.58 4.98 -52.63
CA ASP A 221 32.37 4.43 -53.96
C ASP A 221 31.02 3.69 -53.99
N GLU A 222 30.22 4.06 -54.98
CA GLU A 222 28.96 3.44 -55.36
C GLU A 222 29.14 1.92 -55.59
N ALA A 223 28.36 1.09 -54.91
CA ALA A 223 27.62 -0.03 -55.54
C ALA A 223 26.88 -0.95 -54.54
N CYS A 224 25.62 -1.20 -54.91
CA CYS A 224 24.80 -2.38 -54.64
C CYS A 224 24.10 -2.51 -53.29
N ASP A 225 23.08 -1.67 -53.14
CA ASP A 225 21.76 -2.08 -52.67
C ASP A 225 21.32 -3.40 -53.34
N ILE A 226 21.19 -4.46 -52.54
CA ILE A 226 20.21 -5.52 -52.82
C ILE A 226 19.24 -5.53 -51.64
N ALA A 227 18.38 -4.52 -51.62
CA ALA A 227 17.11 -4.62 -50.94
C ALA A 227 16.31 -5.76 -51.60
N ILE A 228 16.16 -6.89 -50.90
CA ILE A 228 15.04 -7.79 -51.19
C ILE A 228 13.78 -7.07 -50.71
N ASN A 229 13.28 -6.20 -51.60
CA ASN A 229 11.97 -5.60 -51.54
C ASN A 229 10.91 -6.72 -51.64
N MET A 230 10.63 -7.41 -50.54
CA MET A 230 9.26 -7.85 -50.32
C MET A 230 8.49 -6.64 -49.81
N LYS A 231 8.05 -5.78 -50.76
CA LYS A 231 6.96 -4.86 -50.48
C LYS A 231 5.82 -5.70 -49.89
N PRO A 232 5.36 -5.46 -48.65
CA PRO A 232 4.08 -6.01 -48.26
C PRO A 232 3.08 -5.48 -49.27
N ARG A 233 2.40 -6.39 -49.99
CA ARG A 233 1.23 -6.01 -50.76
C ARG A 233 0.34 -5.26 -49.75
N PRO A 234 -0.02 -3.98 -50.00
CA PRO A 234 -1.02 -3.33 -49.16
C PRO A 234 -2.31 -4.07 -49.46
N THR A 235 -2.63 -5.07 -48.64
CA THR A 235 -3.98 -5.58 -48.59
C THR A 235 -4.80 -4.47 -47.98
N ASN A 236 -5.41 -3.64 -48.83
CA ASN A 236 -6.53 -2.76 -48.51
C ASN A 236 -7.75 -3.60 -48.09
N LYS A 237 -7.58 -4.44 -47.07
CA LYS A 237 -8.65 -4.93 -46.21
C LYS A 237 -8.33 -4.32 -44.86
N ILE A 238 -9.13 -3.35 -44.45
CA ILE A 238 -9.25 -2.97 -43.04
C ILE A 238 -9.37 -4.29 -42.29
N SER A 239 -8.34 -4.67 -41.52
CA SER A 239 -8.38 -5.90 -40.76
C SER A 239 -9.56 -5.78 -39.81
N GLU A 240 -10.61 -6.57 -40.00
CA GLU A 240 -11.70 -6.66 -39.03
C GLU A 240 -11.08 -6.84 -37.64
N ILE A 241 -11.52 -6.01 -36.70
CA ILE A 241 -11.03 -6.04 -35.33
C ILE A 241 -11.44 -7.40 -34.74
N LYS A 242 -10.45 -8.24 -34.40
CA LYS A 242 -10.70 -9.59 -33.89
C LYS A 242 -10.63 -9.60 -32.36
N LYS A 243 -11.49 -10.41 -31.75
CA LYS A 243 -11.30 -10.82 -30.36
C LYS A 243 -10.12 -11.77 -30.26
N GLY A 244 -9.53 -11.86 -29.09
CA GLY A 244 -8.47 -12.84 -28.85
C GLY A 244 -7.64 -12.55 -27.62
N ILE A 245 -6.60 -13.34 -27.45
CA ILE A 245 -5.60 -13.21 -26.40
C ILE A 245 -4.20 -13.30 -26.99
N ALA A 246 -3.29 -12.53 -26.41
CA ALA A 246 -1.86 -12.61 -26.64
C ALA A 246 -1.10 -12.63 -25.30
N ILE A 247 -0.07 -13.46 -25.22
CA ILE A 247 0.87 -13.55 -24.11
C ILE A 247 2.25 -13.26 -24.66
N TYR A 248 2.87 -12.18 -24.21
CA TYR A 248 4.22 -11.78 -24.57
C TYR A 248 5.19 -12.23 -23.50
N ARG A 249 6.16 -13.05 -23.87
CA ARG A 249 7.31 -13.44 -23.05
C ARG A 249 8.49 -12.56 -23.41
N PHE A 250 8.98 -11.82 -22.43
CA PHE A 250 10.18 -10.98 -22.52
C PHE A 250 11.33 -11.65 -21.79
N ASP A 251 12.33 -12.11 -22.53
CA ASP A 251 13.54 -12.68 -21.94
C ASP A 251 14.47 -11.54 -21.49
N LEU A 252 14.81 -11.52 -20.20
CA LEU A 252 15.60 -10.49 -19.55
C LEU A 252 16.99 -11.02 -19.19
N LYS A 253 18.02 -10.21 -19.46
CA LYS A 253 19.39 -10.45 -19.00
C LYS A 253 19.74 -9.44 -17.91
N LYS A 254 20.22 -9.93 -16.75
CA LYS A 254 20.75 -9.07 -15.68
C LYS A 254 22.17 -8.64 -16.04
N ASN A 255 22.41 -7.33 -16.15
CA ASN A 255 23.76 -6.79 -16.32
C ASN A 255 24.53 -6.83 -14.98
N GLN A 256 25.79 -7.27 -15.00
CA GLN A 256 26.60 -7.52 -13.79
C GLN A 256 27.13 -6.24 -13.10
N ILE A 257 26.75 -5.03 -13.51
CA ILE A 257 27.35 -3.78 -13.01
C ILE A 257 26.31 -2.93 -12.28
N GLY A 258 26.11 -3.18 -10.98
CA GLY A 258 25.69 -2.21 -9.95
C GLY A 258 24.37 -1.44 -10.09
N LYS A 259 23.67 -1.53 -11.22
CA LYS A 259 22.33 -1.01 -11.50
C LYS A 259 21.57 -2.13 -12.20
N GLU A 260 20.37 -2.45 -11.71
CA GLU A 260 19.43 -3.38 -12.36
C GLU A 260 18.95 -2.77 -13.69
N SER A 261 19.78 -2.79 -14.74
CA SER A 261 19.34 -2.52 -16.12
C SER A 261 18.99 -3.86 -16.77
N TYR A 262 17.76 -4.00 -17.23
CA TYR A 262 17.28 -5.20 -17.91
C TYR A 262 17.43 -5.03 -19.42
N ASP A 263 18.32 -5.80 -20.04
CA ASP A 263 18.39 -5.89 -21.50
C ASP A 263 17.56 -7.08 -21.98
N PHE A 264 16.75 -6.88 -23.03
CA PHE A 264 15.99 -7.96 -23.67
C PHE A 264 16.35 -8.08 -25.16
N ASN A 265 16.60 -9.30 -25.61
CA ASN A 265 17.01 -9.58 -27.00
C ASN A 265 15.85 -10.12 -27.85
N THR A 266 14.95 -10.86 -27.23
CA THR A 266 13.90 -11.62 -27.91
C THR A 266 12.57 -11.47 -27.18
N VAL A 267 11.51 -11.28 -27.96
CA VAL A 267 10.14 -11.32 -27.47
C VAL A 267 9.40 -12.43 -28.18
N THR A 268 8.76 -13.31 -27.43
CA THR A 268 7.93 -14.37 -27.99
C THR A 268 6.46 -14.05 -27.72
N CYS A 269 5.64 -14.00 -28.75
CA CYS A 269 4.19 -13.79 -28.61
C CYS A 269 3.45 -15.11 -28.86
N HIS A 270 2.62 -15.48 -27.90
CA HIS A 270 1.66 -16.58 -27.98
C HIS A 270 0.26 -16.02 -28.12
N TYR A 271 -0.47 -16.33 -29.19
CA TYR A 271 -1.78 -15.70 -29.44
C TYR A 271 -2.84 -16.66 -29.99
N SER A 272 -4.11 -16.35 -29.71
CA SER A 272 -5.28 -17.00 -30.31
C SER A 272 -6.43 -16.02 -30.45
N ASN A 273 -7.22 -16.16 -31.51
CA ASN A 273 -8.43 -15.37 -31.74
C ASN A 273 -9.72 -16.11 -31.33
N GLN A 274 -9.60 -17.29 -30.71
CA GLN A 274 -10.74 -18.14 -30.40
C GLN A 274 -11.40 -17.78 -29.06
N ILE A 275 -10.59 -17.44 -28.07
CA ILE A 275 -11.02 -17.13 -26.71
C ILE A 275 -10.64 -15.70 -26.34
N SER A 276 -11.55 -15.03 -25.63
CA SER A 276 -11.25 -13.76 -24.97
C SER A 276 -11.99 -13.68 -23.62
N GLY A 277 -11.47 -12.85 -22.73
CA GLY A 277 -12.00 -12.64 -21.38
C GLY A 277 -11.01 -11.89 -20.48
N ILE A 278 -11.28 -11.83 -19.17
CA ILE A 278 -10.36 -11.25 -18.19
C ILE A 278 -9.17 -12.21 -18.02
N CYS A 279 -7.97 -11.80 -18.41
CA CYS A 279 -6.77 -12.61 -18.27
C CYS A 279 -6.11 -12.38 -16.90
N ARG A 280 -5.64 -13.45 -16.25
CA ARG A 280 -4.92 -13.37 -14.98
C ARG A 280 -3.80 -14.42 -14.86
N PHE A 281 -2.63 -13.99 -14.42
CA PHE A 281 -1.58 -14.85 -13.89
C PHE A 281 -1.81 -15.07 -12.39
N ILE A 282 -1.66 -16.32 -11.95
CA ILE A 282 -1.80 -16.71 -10.55
C ILE A 282 -0.47 -17.28 -10.07
N ASP A 283 0.21 -16.55 -9.20
CA ASP A 283 1.45 -17.00 -8.56
C ASP A 283 1.15 -17.70 -7.23
N ASP A 284 2.04 -18.62 -6.83
CA ASP A 284 2.00 -19.21 -5.50
C ASP A 284 3.20 -18.74 -4.70
N SER A 285 2.96 -17.78 -3.79
CA SER A 285 3.89 -17.49 -2.72
C SER A 285 3.86 -18.69 -1.76
N SER A 286 4.88 -19.55 -1.79
CA SER A 286 4.97 -20.69 -0.87
C SER A 286 4.81 -20.18 0.57
N LYS A 287 3.85 -20.75 1.31
CA LYS A 287 3.56 -20.45 2.73
C LYS A 287 4.70 -20.84 3.69
N ASP A 288 5.84 -21.30 3.18
CA ASP A 288 6.99 -21.70 3.97
C ASP A 288 7.90 -20.51 4.24
N ASP A 289 7.99 -20.13 5.51
CA ASP A 289 8.92 -19.12 6.05
C ASP A 289 10.41 -19.46 5.83
N SER A 290 10.72 -20.58 5.15
CA SER A 290 12.07 -21.09 4.89
C SER A 290 12.57 -20.87 3.46
N LYS A 291 11.72 -20.44 2.52
CA LYS A 291 12.14 -20.07 1.15
C LYS A 291 12.06 -18.55 0.98
N SER A 292 13.07 -17.98 0.32
CA SER A 292 13.07 -16.57 -0.04
C SER A 292 11.78 -16.22 -0.77
N LEU A 293 11.14 -15.12 -0.37
CA LEU A 293 9.95 -14.51 -1.02
C LEU A 293 10.10 -14.27 -2.54
N ASN A 294 11.30 -14.45 -3.08
CA ASN A 294 11.64 -14.35 -4.50
C ASN A 294 11.32 -15.61 -5.32
N ASP A 295 10.91 -16.74 -4.72
CA ASP A 295 10.63 -18.01 -5.42
C ASP A 295 9.13 -18.13 -5.84
N SER A 296 8.50 -17.02 -6.22
CA SER A 296 7.11 -17.00 -6.70
C SER A 296 7.04 -17.51 -8.14
N ARG A 297 6.63 -18.76 -8.32
CA ARG A 297 6.39 -19.33 -9.65
C ARG A 297 4.92 -19.18 -10.03
N ILE A 298 4.68 -18.85 -11.30
CA ILE A 298 3.32 -18.88 -11.86
C ILE A 298 2.81 -20.31 -11.76
N LYS A 299 1.66 -20.49 -11.12
CA LYS A 299 0.96 -21.77 -11.06
C LYS A 299 -0.08 -21.91 -12.15
N ARG A 300 -0.77 -20.83 -12.48
CA ARG A 300 -1.83 -20.84 -13.50
C ARG A 300 -1.87 -19.56 -14.30
N PHE A 301 -2.33 -19.72 -15.53
CA PHE A 301 -2.80 -18.63 -16.36
C PHE A 301 -4.25 -18.90 -16.72
N ILE A 302 -5.14 -17.99 -16.31
CA ILE A 302 -6.58 -18.17 -16.46
C ILE A 302 -7.24 -17.05 -17.28
N ILE A 303 -8.32 -17.40 -17.96
CA ILE A 303 -9.23 -16.45 -18.61
C ILE A 303 -10.62 -16.62 -18.00
N LEU A 304 -11.20 -15.53 -17.48
CA LEU A 304 -12.57 -15.50 -16.98
C LEU A 304 -13.49 -14.83 -18.00
N ASN A 305 -14.57 -15.51 -18.37
CA ASN A 305 -15.63 -14.92 -19.19
C ASN A 305 -17.01 -15.41 -18.72
N PHE A 306 -18.11 -15.02 -19.37
CA PHE A 306 -19.46 -15.39 -18.95
C PHE A 306 -19.67 -16.91 -18.79
N ARG A 307 -18.95 -17.73 -19.58
CA ARG A 307 -19.13 -19.17 -19.64
C ARG A 307 -18.40 -19.93 -18.55
N GLY A 308 -17.33 -19.38 -17.98
CA GLY A 308 -16.52 -20.05 -16.96
C GLY A 308 -15.10 -19.50 -16.85
N ILE A 309 -14.27 -20.24 -16.12
CA ILE A 309 -12.86 -19.96 -15.89
C ILE A 309 -12.04 -20.96 -16.69
N TYR A 310 -11.29 -20.48 -17.67
CA TYR A 310 -10.49 -21.29 -18.59
C TYR A 310 -9.05 -21.29 -18.13
N ASN A 311 -8.41 -22.46 -18.07
CA ASN A 311 -7.03 -22.62 -17.62
C ASN A 311 -6.12 -23.02 -18.79
N PHE A 312 -4.96 -22.38 -18.87
CA PHE A 312 -3.87 -22.77 -19.75
C PHE A 312 -2.84 -23.61 -19.01
N GLU A 313 -2.45 -24.70 -19.64
CA GLU A 313 -1.24 -25.44 -19.30
C GLU A 313 -0.05 -24.89 -20.09
N PHE A 314 1.10 -24.87 -19.46
CA PHE A 314 2.36 -24.43 -20.03
C PHE A 314 3.49 -25.32 -19.53
N ASP A 315 4.57 -25.39 -20.29
CA ASP A 315 5.80 -26.08 -19.90
C ASP A 315 6.65 -25.19 -18.97
N ASP A 316 7.67 -25.78 -18.33
CA ASP A 316 8.55 -25.07 -17.38
C ASP A 316 9.29 -23.87 -18.02
N HIS A 317 9.45 -23.89 -19.34
CA HIS A 317 10.09 -22.83 -20.11
C HIS A 317 9.09 -21.81 -20.69
N PHE A 318 7.78 -22.01 -20.51
CA PHE A 318 6.72 -21.16 -21.08
C PHE A 318 6.88 -20.96 -22.59
N ASP A 319 7.29 -22.02 -23.27
CA ASP A 319 7.44 -22.13 -24.71
C ASP A 319 6.16 -22.58 -25.40
N SER A 320 5.19 -23.07 -24.65
CA SER A 320 3.86 -23.45 -25.14
C SER A 320 2.77 -23.08 -24.14
N PHE A 321 1.59 -22.72 -24.66
CA PHE A 321 0.40 -22.43 -23.86
C PHE A 321 -0.78 -23.16 -24.50
N ASN A 322 -1.33 -24.10 -23.77
CA ASN A 322 -2.38 -24.99 -24.24
C ASN A 322 -3.61 -24.75 -23.39
N LEU A 323 -4.68 -24.28 -24.01
CA LEU A 323 -5.98 -24.25 -23.37
C LEU A 323 -6.34 -25.71 -23.05
N ASN A 324 -6.40 -26.09 -21.76
CA ASN A 324 -6.59 -27.48 -21.34
C ASN A 324 -7.88 -27.76 -20.55
N GLU A 325 -8.29 -26.86 -19.66
CA GLU A 325 -9.41 -27.11 -18.75
C GLU A 325 -10.35 -25.90 -18.64
N LYS A 326 -11.63 -26.18 -18.39
CA LYS A 326 -12.65 -25.17 -18.08
C LYS A 326 -13.30 -25.52 -16.74
N PHE A 327 -13.29 -24.57 -15.82
CA PHE A 327 -13.96 -24.65 -14.53
C PHE A 327 -15.26 -23.83 -14.56
N GLU A 328 -16.29 -24.38 -13.93
CA GLU A 328 -17.56 -23.69 -13.75
C GLU A 328 -17.51 -22.72 -12.57
N TYR A 329 -18.29 -21.64 -12.66
CA TYR A 329 -18.42 -20.71 -11.54
C TYR A 329 -19.17 -21.35 -10.37
N PRO A 330 -18.89 -20.92 -9.12
CA PRO A 330 -19.74 -21.23 -7.99
C PRO A 330 -21.20 -20.92 -8.30
N THR A 331 -22.12 -21.80 -7.90
CA THR A 331 -23.54 -21.76 -8.30
C THR A 331 -24.21 -20.39 -8.10
N ASN A 332 -23.81 -19.63 -7.07
CA ASN A 332 -24.36 -18.30 -6.82
C ASN A 332 -23.91 -17.29 -7.87
N ILE A 333 -22.61 -17.26 -8.20
CA ILE A 333 -22.08 -16.42 -9.25
C ILE A 333 -22.75 -16.80 -10.57
N ARG A 334 -22.85 -18.10 -10.87
CA ARG A 334 -23.53 -18.54 -12.08
C ARG A 334 -24.97 -18.02 -12.17
N ARG A 335 -25.73 -18.11 -11.08
CA ARG A 335 -27.11 -17.56 -11.01
C ARG A 335 -27.14 -16.04 -11.17
N GLU A 336 -26.23 -15.31 -10.53
CA GLU A 336 -26.14 -13.84 -10.66
C GLU A 336 -25.87 -13.44 -12.11
N LEU A 337 -24.92 -14.13 -12.77
CA LEU A 337 -24.61 -13.92 -14.18
C LEU A 337 -25.79 -14.24 -15.09
N ASP A 338 -26.56 -15.28 -14.79
CA ASP A 338 -27.73 -15.69 -15.57
C ASP A 338 -28.94 -14.74 -15.43
N ILE A 339 -29.04 -14.04 -14.30
CA ILE A 339 -30.13 -13.10 -13.98
C ILE A 339 -29.83 -11.68 -14.49
N TRP A 340 -28.57 -11.27 -14.62
CA TRP A 340 -28.22 -9.97 -15.17
C TRP A 340 -28.32 -9.97 -16.69
N TYR A 341 -29.53 -9.70 -17.18
CA TYR A 341 -29.84 -9.71 -18.61
C TYR A 341 -29.31 -8.50 -19.38
N THR A 342 -29.05 -7.35 -18.73
CA THR A 342 -28.79 -6.07 -19.43
C THR A 342 -27.32 -5.62 -19.46
N ASP A 343 -26.50 -6.02 -18.47
CA ASP A 343 -25.12 -5.54 -18.29
C ASP A 343 -24.08 -6.62 -18.59
N ASN A 344 -22.86 -6.21 -18.99
CA ASN A 344 -21.75 -7.14 -19.14
C ASN A 344 -21.25 -7.66 -17.78
N CYS A 345 -20.73 -8.88 -17.74
CA CYS A 345 -20.29 -9.49 -16.47
C CYS A 345 -18.90 -9.03 -15.97
N ILE A 346 -18.20 -8.15 -16.70
CA ILE A 346 -16.80 -7.78 -16.45
C ILE A 346 -16.64 -7.18 -15.05
N LYS A 347 -17.42 -6.14 -14.73
CA LYS A 347 -17.36 -5.45 -13.42
C LYS A 347 -17.55 -6.41 -12.25
N ARG A 348 -18.42 -7.41 -12.42
CA ARG A 348 -18.74 -8.39 -11.37
C ARG A 348 -17.72 -9.49 -11.22
N LEU A 349 -17.12 -9.94 -12.32
CA LEU A 349 -16.02 -10.88 -12.26
C LEU A 349 -14.79 -10.22 -11.62
N LEU A 350 -14.48 -8.97 -11.99
CA LEU A 350 -13.42 -8.19 -11.36
C LEU A 350 -13.67 -7.97 -9.86
N SER A 351 -14.94 -7.75 -9.44
CA SER A 351 -15.29 -7.63 -8.02
C SER A 351 -15.26 -8.95 -7.24
N CYS A 352 -14.91 -10.08 -7.87
CA CYS A 352 -14.65 -11.34 -7.18
C CYS A 352 -13.14 -11.61 -7.01
N ILE A 353 -12.27 -10.95 -7.77
CA ILE A 353 -10.86 -11.34 -7.87
C ILE A 353 -10.00 -10.42 -7.00
N TYR A 354 -9.16 -11.02 -6.18
CA TYR A 354 -8.03 -10.32 -5.57
C TYR A 354 -6.87 -11.29 -5.43
N ASP A 355 -5.73 -10.93 -6.02
CA ASP A 355 -4.53 -11.77 -6.03
C ASP A 355 -4.88 -13.20 -6.51
N LYS A 356 -4.54 -14.25 -5.75
CA LYS A 356 -4.94 -15.64 -6.06
C LYS A 356 -6.34 -16.03 -5.60
N TYR A 357 -7.09 -15.15 -4.95
CA TYR A 357 -8.38 -15.48 -4.35
C TYR A 357 -9.57 -15.06 -5.22
N PHE A 358 -10.55 -15.95 -5.30
CA PHE A 358 -11.87 -15.68 -5.85
C PHE A 358 -12.92 -15.66 -4.74
N PHE A 359 -13.45 -14.48 -4.45
CA PHE A 359 -14.29 -14.19 -3.31
C PHE A 359 -15.78 -14.09 -3.69
N VAL A 360 -16.63 -14.82 -2.97
CA VAL A 360 -18.07 -14.89 -3.24
C VAL A 360 -18.86 -14.65 -1.95
N PRO A 361 -19.37 -13.42 -1.72
CA PRO A 361 -20.34 -13.16 -0.68
C PRO A 361 -21.74 -13.64 -1.10
N GLN A 362 -22.41 -14.38 -0.24
CA GLN A 362 -23.79 -14.86 -0.42
C GLN A 362 -24.66 -14.51 0.78
N TYR A 363 -25.89 -14.11 0.50
CA TYR A 363 -26.96 -13.99 1.49
C TYR A 363 -28.01 -15.05 1.25
N LYS A 364 -28.29 -15.88 2.26
CA LYS A 364 -29.39 -16.85 2.19
C LYS A 364 -29.99 -17.03 3.58
N ASN A 365 -31.31 -16.92 3.68
CA ASN A 365 -32.07 -17.20 4.91
C ASN A 365 -31.49 -16.49 6.15
N ASP A 366 -31.31 -15.17 6.07
CA ASP A 366 -30.76 -14.37 7.17
C ASP A 366 -29.32 -14.73 7.60
N VAL A 367 -28.61 -15.52 6.79
CA VAL A 367 -27.20 -15.87 6.99
C VAL A 367 -26.35 -15.24 5.90
N LEU A 368 -25.30 -14.53 6.33
CA LEU A 368 -24.18 -14.14 5.50
C LEU A 368 -23.21 -15.32 5.39
N LEU A 369 -22.96 -15.75 4.15
CA LEU A 369 -21.99 -16.77 3.81
C LEU A 369 -20.90 -16.14 2.94
N LEU A 370 -19.66 -16.09 3.40
CA LEU A 370 -18.52 -15.64 2.60
C LEU A 370 -17.71 -16.87 2.20
N LYS A 371 -17.56 -17.10 0.90
CA LYS A 371 -16.73 -18.20 0.37
C LYS A 371 -15.48 -17.62 -0.29
N VAL A 372 -14.34 -18.22 0.02
CA VAL A 372 -13.04 -17.87 -0.56
C VAL A 372 -12.53 -19.10 -1.30
N TYR A 373 -12.29 -18.97 -2.59
CA TYR A 373 -11.70 -20.01 -3.44
C TYR A 373 -10.25 -19.61 -3.77
N ASP A 374 -9.34 -20.57 -3.72
CA ASP A 374 -7.94 -20.40 -4.14
C ASP A 374 -7.86 -20.76 -5.64
N LEU A 375 -7.54 -19.77 -6.48
CA LEU A 375 -7.43 -19.94 -7.93
C LEU A 375 -6.18 -20.71 -8.34
N ALA A 376 -5.13 -20.77 -7.52
CA ALA A 376 -3.94 -21.58 -7.83
C ALA A 376 -4.27 -23.07 -7.70
N LYS A 377 -5.07 -23.44 -6.70
CA LYS A 377 -5.52 -24.83 -6.48
C LYS A 377 -6.81 -25.17 -7.22
N MET A 378 -7.62 -24.16 -7.54
CA MET A 378 -9.01 -24.28 -8.00
C MET A 378 -9.93 -24.97 -6.98
N GLU A 379 -9.71 -24.67 -5.69
CA GLU A 379 -10.41 -25.29 -4.56
C GLU A 379 -10.99 -24.24 -3.58
N LEU A 380 -11.93 -24.65 -2.73
CA LEU A 380 -12.47 -23.81 -1.67
C LEU A 380 -11.47 -23.73 -0.51
N GLU A 381 -10.92 -22.56 -0.22
CA GLU A 381 -9.96 -22.34 0.89
C GLU A 381 -10.69 -22.17 2.23
N THR A 382 -11.77 -21.38 2.27
CA THR A 382 -12.51 -21.15 3.51
C THR A 382 -13.97 -20.72 3.30
N THR A 383 -14.78 -20.92 4.34
CA THR A 383 -16.18 -20.50 4.37
C THR A 383 -16.52 -19.87 5.72
N ILE A 384 -16.95 -18.62 5.70
CA ILE A 384 -17.36 -17.86 6.88
C ILE A 384 -18.88 -17.78 6.91
N LYS A 385 -19.50 -18.13 8.03
CA LYS A 385 -20.95 -18.08 8.24
C LYS A 385 -21.28 -17.12 9.38
N LYS A 386 -22.23 -16.22 9.17
CA LYS A 386 -22.73 -15.31 10.21
C LYS A 386 -24.25 -15.16 10.10
N SER A 387 -24.97 -15.47 11.18
CA SER A 387 -26.39 -15.13 11.31
C SER A 387 -26.55 -13.62 11.45
N LYS A 388 -27.52 -13.03 10.76
CA LYS A 388 -27.91 -11.63 10.89
C LYS A 388 -29.42 -11.54 11.11
N ASN A 389 -29.86 -10.73 12.06
CA ASN A 389 -31.27 -10.37 12.18
C ASN A 389 -31.70 -9.44 11.03
N LYS A 390 -32.97 -9.55 10.61
CA LYS A 390 -33.64 -9.11 9.38
C LYS A 390 -33.51 -7.66 8.90
N ASN A 391 -32.73 -6.80 9.55
CA ASN A 391 -32.66 -5.38 9.19
C ASN A 391 -31.33 -5.08 8.48
N TYR A 392 -31.37 -4.18 7.48
CA TYR A 392 -30.29 -3.77 6.56
C TYR A 392 -30.15 -4.57 5.25
N PHE A 393 -31.13 -4.44 4.36
CA PHE A 393 -31.01 -4.83 2.95
C PHE A 393 -31.33 -3.65 2.04
N THR A 394 -30.30 -3.08 1.40
CA THR A 394 -30.32 -2.34 0.12
C THR A 394 -28.90 -1.80 -0.20
N LEU A 395 -27.92 -2.67 -0.45
CA LEU A 395 -26.72 -2.26 -1.19
C LEU A 395 -26.42 -3.31 -2.26
N ASN A 396 -26.02 -2.84 -3.43
CA ASN A 396 -25.74 -3.68 -4.59
C ASN A 396 -24.49 -4.53 -4.30
N SER A 397 -24.41 -5.74 -4.87
CA SER A 397 -23.24 -6.62 -4.73
C SER A 397 -21.93 -5.97 -5.23
N ASN A 398 -22.05 -4.97 -6.10
CA ASN A 398 -20.94 -4.16 -6.62
C ASN A 398 -20.36 -3.16 -5.61
N ASP A 399 -21.01 -2.97 -4.46
CA ASP A 399 -20.55 -2.04 -3.44
C ASP A 399 -19.63 -2.73 -2.42
N ASN A 400 -19.46 -4.05 -2.50
CA ASN A 400 -18.58 -4.78 -1.60
C ASN A 400 -17.10 -4.43 -1.90
N ALA A 401 -16.33 -4.17 -0.85
CA ALA A 401 -14.87 -4.05 -0.94
C ALA A 401 -14.22 -5.09 -0.03
N PHE A 402 -13.13 -5.66 -0.50
CA PHE A 402 -12.35 -6.65 0.24
C PHE A 402 -10.88 -6.62 -0.15
N SER A 403 -10.05 -7.13 0.76
CA SER A 403 -8.63 -7.36 0.56
C SER A 403 -8.20 -8.56 1.37
N PHE A 404 -7.14 -9.22 0.94
CA PHE A 404 -6.54 -10.33 1.65
C PHE A 404 -5.13 -9.94 2.06
N SER A 405 -4.80 -10.20 3.32
CA SER A 405 -3.43 -10.35 3.76
C SER A 405 -3.03 -11.82 3.73
N ARG A 406 -1.82 -12.15 4.17
CA ARG A 406 -1.38 -13.56 4.26
C ARG A 406 -2.24 -14.40 5.20
N LEU A 407 -2.87 -13.76 6.19
CA LEU A 407 -3.59 -14.42 7.27
C LEU A 407 -5.06 -13.99 7.40
N GLN A 408 -5.41 -12.80 6.91
CA GLN A 408 -6.69 -12.16 7.21
C GLN A 408 -7.43 -11.75 5.93
N LEU A 409 -8.75 -11.94 5.93
CA LEU A 409 -9.68 -11.35 4.98
C LEU A 409 -10.26 -10.09 5.61
N CYS A 410 -10.11 -8.96 4.93
CA CYS A 410 -10.80 -7.72 5.24
C CYS A 410 -12.02 -7.57 4.34
N PHE A 411 -13.19 -7.30 4.91
CA PHE A 411 -14.45 -7.22 4.17
C PHE A 411 -15.39 -6.11 4.67
N THR A 412 -15.94 -5.36 3.72
CA THR A 412 -17.04 -4.42 3.91
C THR A 412 -18.09 -4.60 2.81
N ARG A 413 -19.34 -4.23 3.11
CA ARG A 413 -20.42 -4.14 2.11
C ARG A 413 -20.48 -2.77 1.42
N GLY A 414 -19.39 -2.03 1.44
CA GLY A 414 -19.34 -0.64 0.98
C GLY A 414 -19.87 0.36 1.98
N ASN A 415 -20.41 -0.08 3.12
CA ASN A 415 -20.74 0.82 4.21
C ASN A 415 -19.49 1.17 5.02
N ASN A 416 -19.66 2.03 6.01
CA ASN A 416 -18.60 2.53 6.87
C ASN A 416 -18.04 1.51 7.89
N THR A 417 -18.36 0.23 7.76
CA THR A 417 -18.01 -0.80 8.74
C THR A 417 -17.14 -1.88 8.12
N ILE A 418 -15.95 -2.08 8.68
CA ILE A 418 -14.99 -3.10 8.24
C ILE A 418 -15.00 -4.28 9.22
N ARG A 419 -14.90 -5.48 8.67
CA ARG A 419 -14.71 -6.73 9.41
C ARG A 419 -13.43 -7.43 8.97
N LEU A 420 -12.69 -7.96 9.93
CA LEU A 420 -11.52 -8.80 9.71
C LEU A 420 -11.83 -10.24 10.10
N TYR A 421 -11.45 -11.18 9.25
CA TYR A 421 -11.59 -12.61 9.49
C TYR A 421 -10.26 -13.32 9.29
N TYR A 422 -9.95 -14.34 10.08
CA TYR A 422 -8.81 -15.21 9.84
C TYR A 422 -9.12 -16.18 8.70
N ILE A 423 -8.29 -16.23 7.65
CA ILE A 423 -8.60 -16.99 6.42
C ILE A 423 -8.69 -18.49 6.73
N LYS A 424 -7.78 -19.05 7.54
CA LYS A 424 -7.70 -20.51 7.73
C LYS A 424 -8.92 -21.14 8.40
N ASN A 425 -9.61 -20.41 9.28
CA ASN A 425 -10.73 -20.96 10.04
C ASN A 425 -12.00 -20.09 10.03
N GLY A 426 -11.94 -18.90 9.42
CA GLY A 426 -13.06 -17.98 9.29
C GLY A 426 -13.43 -17.20 10.56
N LEU A 427 -12.60 -17.23 11.61
CA LEU A 427 -12.83 -16.52 12.87
C LEU A 427 -12.85 -14.99 12.64
N GLU A 428 -13.89 -14.30 13.13
CA GLU A 428 -13.92 -12.83 13.15
C GLU A 428 -12.95 -12.30 14.21
N VAL A 429 -11.96 -11.51 13.78
CA VAL A 429 -10.88 -10.99 14.64
C VAL A 429 -11.16 -9.55 15.08
N ALA A 430 -11.79 -8.75 14.22
CA ALA A 430 -12.10 -7.36 14.52
C ALA A 430 -13.32 -6.85 13.76
N LEU A 431 -14.00 -5.87 14.36
CA LEU A 431 -15.09 -5.10 13.79
C LEU A 431 -14.86 -3.63 14.13
N LYS A 432 -14.81 -2.75 13.13
CA LYS A 432 -14.63 -1.31 13.34
C LYS A 432 -15.51 -0.49 12.40
N SER A 433 -16.11 0.59 12.94
CA SER A 433 -16.88 1.57 12.18
C SER A 433 -16.12 2.89 12.07
N PHE A 434 -16.21 3.52 10.91
CA PHE A 434 -15.53 4.77 10.56
C PHE A 434 -16.58 5.85 10.34
N LYS A 435 -16.80 6.75 11.29
CA LYS A 435 -17.89 7.75 11.20
C LYS A 435 -17.62 8.81 10.13
N GLU A 436 -16.35 8.99 9.81
CA GLU A 436 -15.82 9.96 8.88
C GLU A 436 -15.99 9.51 7.42
N ILE A 437 -16.22 8.21 7.19
CA ILE A 437 -16.42 7.63 5.86
C ILE A 437 -17.87 7.18 5.76
N GLU A 438 -18.59 7.64 4.75
CA GLU A 438 -19.95 7.19 4.45
C GLU A 438 -19.91 5.86 3.68
N ARG A 439 -19.07 5.80 2.64
CA ARG A 439 -18.97 4.68 1.72
C ARG A 439 -17.52 4.29 1.47
N ILE A 440 -17.19 3.01 1.63
CA ILE A 440 -15.85 2.48 1.40
C ILE A 440 -15.77 1.89 -0.01
N TYR A 441 -14.72 2.24 -0.75
CA TYR A 441 -14.51 1.77 -2.11
C TYR A 441 -13.34 0.78 -2.22
N LEU A 442 -12.25 1.04 -1.49
CA LEU A 442 -11.03 0.23 -1.58
C LEU A 442 -10.44 -0.01 -0.19
N LEU A 443 -9.91 -1.21 -0.02
CA LEU A 443 -9.21 -1.68 1.16
C LEU A 443 -7.90 -2.29 0.70
N GLU A 444 -6.79 -2.00 1.36
CA GLU A 444 -5.50 -2.64 1.06
C GLU A 444 -4.67 -2.78 2.33
N PHE A 445 -4.15 -3.97 2.58
CA PHE A 445 -3.18 -4.18 3.65
C PHE A 445 -1.83 -3.58 3.24
N ILE A 446 -1.23 -2.79 4.13
CA ILE A 446 0.03 -2.11 3.90
C ILE A 446 0.96 -2.34 5.08
N GLU A 447 2.24 -2.01 4.91
CA GLU A 447 3.27 -2.16 5.95
C GLU A 447 3.28 -3.57 6.56
N ASN A 448 3.54 -4.59 5.74
CA ASN A 448 3.62 -5.99 6.19
C ASN A 448 2.36 -6.51 6.89
N ASP A 449 1.19 -6.11 6.41
CA ASP A 449 -0.12 -6.46 6.97
C ASP A 449 -0.37 -5.86 8.37
N GLU A 450 0.42 -4.89 8.83
CA GLU A 450 0.25 -4.25 10.14
C GLU A 450 -0.78 -3.12 10.13
N LYS A 451 -0.97 -2.48 8.97
CA LYS A 451 -1.93 -1.40 8.78
C LYS A 451 -2.85 -1.69 7.61
N LEU A 452 -4.02 -1.09 7.66
CA LEU A 452 -5.02 -1.16 6.60
C LEU A 452 -5.26 0.24 6.03
N LEU A 453 -5.00 0.42 4.73
CA LEU A 453 -5.45 1.60 4.01
C LEU A 453 -6.91 1.43 3.59
N ILE A 454 -7.70 2.46 3.83
CA ILE A 454 -9.11 2.55 3.51
C ILE A 454 -9.30 3.79 2.64
N ILE A 455 -9.90 3.62 1.46
CA ILE A 455 -10.27 4.72 0.57
C ILE A 455 -11.78 4.74 0.45
N GLY A 456 -12.40 5.87 0.78
CA GLY A 456 -13.85 6.01 0.77
C GLY A 456 -14.32 7.44 0.50
N LYS A 457 -15.63 7.64 0.45
CA LYS A 457 -16.29 8.94 0.35
C LYS A 457 -16.68 9.44 1.74
N GLY A 458 -16.46 10.73 2.01
CA GLY A 458 -16.92 11.39 3.22
C GLY A 458 -18.38 11.85 3.18
N PRO A 459 -19.03 12.04 4.34
CA PRO A 459 -20.45 12.40 4.41
C PRO A 459 -20.78 13.85 4.01
N LYS A 460 -19.77 14.75 3.96
CA LYS A 460 -19.99 16.20 3.80
C LYS A 460 -19.27 16.84 2.61
N LYS A 461 -18.34 16.15 1.95
CA LYS A 461 -17.52 16.69 0.85
C LYS A 461 -17.56 15.73 -0.35
N GLU A 462 -17.40 16.28 -1.56
CA GLU A 462 -17.29 15.50 -2.81
C GLU A 462 -15.93 14.79 -2.99
N GLY A 463 -15.00 14.96 -2.06
CA GLY A 463 -13.65 14.37 -2.10
C GLY A 463 -13.54 12.96 -1.50
N LEU A 464 -12.45 12.28 -1.86
CA LEU A 464 -12.06 10.99 -1.29
C LEU A 464 -11.34 11.19 0.06
N ILE A 465 -11.67 10.32 1.01
CA ILE A 465 -11.02 10.22 2.32
C ILE A 465 -10.14 8.98 2.33
N PHE A 466 -8.90 9.17 2.77
CA PHE A 466 -7.93 8.12 3.01
C PHE A 466 -7.78 7.93 4.51
N ALA A 467 -8.04 6.73 5.02
CA ALA A 467 -7.83 6.39 6.42
C ALA A 467 -6.81 5.26 6.53
N ILE A 468 -5.81 5.46 7.38
CA ILE A 468 -4.86 4.40 7.75
C ILE A 468 -5.26 3.90 9.14
N TRP A 469 -5.64 2.64 9.21
CA TRP A 469 -5.98 1.98 10.47
C TRP A 469 -4.85 1.03 10.89
N ASP A 470 -4.26 1.31 12.04
CA ASP A 470 -3.31 0.42 12.70
C ASP A 470 -4.04 -0.77 13.34
N LEU A 471 -3.69 -1.98 12.91
CA LEU A 471 -4.37 -3.20 13.34
C LEU A 471 -3.93 -3.66 14.74
N TYR A 472 -2.76 -3.21 15.21
CA TYR A 472 -2.23 -3.53 16.54
C TYR A 472 -2.45 -2.40 17.55
N ASN A 473 -2.68 -1.17 17.08
CA ASN A 473 -3.14 -0.04 17.89
C ASN A 473 -4.54 0.41 17.43
N THR A 474 -5.56 -0.34 17.84
CA THR A 474 -6.92 -0.24 17.30
C THR A 474 -7.62 1.11 17.52
N GLY A 475 -7.14 1.96 18.44
CA GLY A 475 -7.63 3.33 18.62
C GLY A 475 -7.08 4.33 17.60
N LYS A 476 -5.89 4.05 17.03
CA LYS A 476 -5.19 4.98 16.16
C LYS A 476 -5.69 4.87 14.71
N VAL A 477 -6.27 5.95 14.22
CA VAL A 477 -6.65 6.12 12.81
C VAL A 477 -6.09 7.45 12.32
N GLU A 478 -5.27 7.41 11.28
CA GLU A 478 -4.75 8.61 10.64
C GLU A 478 -5.63 8.93 9.43
N LEU A 479 -6.26 10.11 9.42
CA LEU A 479 -7.13 10.58 8.35
C LEU A 479 -6.38 11.57 7.45
N ILE A 480 -6.37 11.29 6.16
CA ILE A 480 -5.75 12.10 5.12
C ILE A 480 -6.82 12.47 4.10
N GLU A 481 -6.93 13.78 3.84
CA GLU A 481 -7.68 14.32 2.72
C GLU A 481 -6.63 14.73 1.68
N ILE A 482 -6.82 14.31 0.43
CA ILE A 482 -5.95 14.68 -0.69
C ILE A 482 -6.83 15.44 -1.67
N ASP A 483 -6.69 16.76 -1.71
CA ASP A 483 -7.57 17.66 -2.46
C ASP A 483 -7.47 17.45 -3.98
N ASP A 484 -6.31 17.04 -4.49
CA ASP A 484 -6.03 16.86 -5.93
C ASP A 484 -6.18 15.41 -6.43
N PHE A 485 -6.83 14.52 -5.68
CA PHE A 485 -7.00 13.12 -6.11
C PHE A 485 -8.28 12.93 -6.96
N PRO A 486 -8.20 12.50 -8.23
CA PRO A 486 -9.36 12.48 -9.12
C PRO A 486 -10.48 11.53 -8.67
N THR A 487 -11.68 12.07 -8.41
CA THR A 487 -12.86 11.28 -8.04
C THR A 487 -13.30 10.30 -9.15
N ILE A 488 -12.94 10.58 -10.41
CA ILE A 488 -13.18 9.70 -11.58
C ILE A 488 -12.54 8.30 -11.42
N ILE A 489 -11.56 8.15 -10.53
CA ILE A 489 -10.96 6.84 -10.19
C ILE A 489 -12.00 5.88 -9.61
N ILE A 490 -13.07 6.38 -8.97
CA ILE A 490 -14.16 5.54 -8.44
C ILE A 490 -14.84 4.74 -9.56
N GLU A 491 -15.00 5.34 -10.73
CA GLU A 491 -15.60 4.70 -11.90
C GLU A 491 -14.60 3.82 -12.67
N ASN A 492 -13.30 4.03 -12.40
CA ASN A 492 -12.16 3.45 -13.11
C ASN A 492 -11.31 2.50 -12.23
N PHE A 493 -11.86 1.95 -11.14
CA PHE A 493 -11.18 0.92 -10.36
C PHE A 493 -10.88 -0.29 -11.24
N GLY A 494 -9.59 -0.56 -11.48
CA GLY A 494 -9.13 -1.62 -12.38
C GLY A 494 -8.73 -1.17 -13.79
N THR A 495 -8.90 0.11 -14.15
CA THR A 495 -8.29 0.67 -15.37
C THR A 495 -7.13 1.60 -15.01
N HIS A 496 -7.37 2.62 -14.17
CA HIS A 496 -6.36 3.63 -13.83
C HIS A 496 -5.70 3.42 -12.46
N LEU A 497 -6.19 2.45 -11.68
CA LEU A 497 -5.67 2.11 -10.36
C LEU A 497 -5.40 0.60 -10.29
N ALA A 498 -4.17 0.24 -9.95
CA ALA A 498 -3.74 -1.14 -9.71
C ALA A 498 -3.24 -1.30 -8.27
N ARG A 499 -3.52 -2.46 -7.68
CA ARG A 499 -3.07 -2.81 -6.33
C ARG A 499 -2.60 -4.26 -6.28
N ALA A 500 -1.51 -4.49 -5.55
CA ALA A 500 -1.04 -5.84 -5.19
C ALA A 500 -0.02 -5.75 -4.05
N SER A 501 -0.11 -6.68 -3.09
CA SER A 501 0.86 -6.84 -2.01
C SER A 501 1.22 -5.52 -1.29
N GLY A 502 0.22 -4.69 -0.98
CA GLY A 502 0.43 -3.42 -0.30
C GLY A 502 1.02 -2.30 -1.14
N ASN A 503 1.13 -2.49 -2.45
CA ASN A 503 1.46 -1.46 -3.43
C ASN A 503 0.17 -0.97 -4.08
N ILE A 504 0.00 0.34 -4.21
CA ILE A 504 -1.18 0.96 -4.83
C ILE A 504 -0.70 2.05 -5.77
N LEU A 505 -0.92 1.82 -7.06
CA LEU A 505 -0.40 2.63 -8.13
C LEU A 505 -1.52 3.21 -8.98
N HIS A 506 -1.37 4.48 -9.34
CA HIS A 506 -2.28 5.23 -10.18
C HIS A 506 -1.57 5.70 -11.45
N ILE A 507 -2.17 5.46 -12.62
CA ILE A 507 -1.73 6.04 -13.89
C ILE A 507 -2.58 7.27 -14.22
N GLY A 508 -1.92 8.40 -14.47
CA GLY A 508 -2.60 9.61 -14.93
C GLY A 508 -2.88 9.58 -16.44
N ASN A 509 -3.75 10.49 -16.89
CA ASN A 509 -4.08 10.66 -18.33
C ASN A 509 -2.87 11.03 -19.21
N ASN A 510 -1.74 11.39 -18.60
CA ASN A 510 -0.47 11.68 -19.27
C ASN A 510 0.47 10.47 -19.34
N GLY A 511 0.01 9.29 -18.93
CA GLY A 511 0.78 8.05 -18.91
C GLY A 511 1.77 7.91 -17.75
N LYS A 512 1.86 8.89 -16.84
CA LYS A 512 2.76 8.82 -15.67
C LYS A 512 2.17 7.92 -14.59
N VAL A 513 3.00 7.08 -13.98
CA VAL A 513 2.59 6.18 -12.89
C VAL A 513 3.05 6.75 -11.56
N SER A 514 2.12 6.90 -10.62
CA SER A 514 2.37 7.48 -9.29
C SER A 514 1.95 6.53 -8.18
N SER A 515 2.69 6.51 -7.08
CA SER A 515 2.31 5.75 -5.87
C SER A 515 1.32 6.56 -5.03
N VAL A 516 0.20 5.93 -4.67
CA VAL A 516 -0.80 6.54 -3.79
C VAL A 516 -0.24 6.68 -2.36
N LEU A 517 0.56 5.71 -1.92
CA LEU A 517 1.17 5.74 -0.59
C LEU A 517 2.21 6.86 -0.45
N LYS A 518 3.07 7.07 -1.46
CA LYS A 518 4.00 8.23 -1.47
C LYS A 518 3.28 9.56 -1.36
N LYS A 519 2.14 9.71 -2.05
CA LYS A 519 1.30 10.93 -1.96
C LYS A 519 0.77 11.12 -0.55
N ILE A 520 0.21 10.06 0.05
CA ILE A 520 -0.28 10.10 1.44
C ILE A 520 0.86 10.47 2.40
N GLU A 521 2.04 9.89 2.24
CA GLU A 521 3.21 10.19 3.09
C GLU A 521 3.68 11.63 2.95
N LYS A 522 3.65 12.19 1.74
CA LYS A 522 3.96 13.60 1.49
C LYS A 522 2.98 14.52 2.22
N GLU A 523 1.68 14.23 2.13
CA GLU A 523 0.64 14.98 2.85
C GLU A 523 0.81 14.87 4.38
N LEU A 524 1.10 13.66 4.90
CA LEU A 524 1.35 13.46 6.32
C LEU A 524 2.58 14.25 6.81
N LYS A 525 3.65 14.32 6.01
CA LYS A 525 4.81 15.16 6.33
C LYS A 525 4.46 16.64 6.33
N GLN A 526 3.74 17.11 5.30
CA GLN A 526 3.32 18.51 5.21
C GLN A 526 2.40 18.91 6.37
N LYS A 527 1.44 18.05 6.76
CA LYS A 527 0.61 18.27 7.95
C LYS A 527 1.48 18.41 9.20
N LYS A 528 2.43 17.48 9.42
CA LYS A 528 3.36 17.54 10.56
C LYS A 528 4.26 18.78 10.54
N GLU A 529 4.69 19.23 9.37
CA GLU A 529 5.48 20.46 9.21
C GLU A 529 4.65 21.72 9.43
N ASN A 530 3.42 21.77 8.94
CA ASN A 530 2.49 22.87 9.13
C ASN A 530 2.03 22.97 10.58
N GLU A 531 1.76 21.85 11.25
CA GLU A 531 1.52 21.80 12.69
C GLU A 531 2.72 22.38 13.44
N LYS A 532 3.95 21.93 13.12
CA LYS A 532 5.17 22.50 13.70
C LYS A 532 5.34 24.00 13.44
N LYS A 533 4.97 24.49 12.25
CA LYS A 533 5.04 25.94 11.89
C LYS A 533 3.98 26.75 12.62
N VAL A 534 2.75 26.27 12.69
CA VAL A 534 1.64 26.91 13.42
C VAL A 534 1.93 26.94 14.92
N ASP A 535 2.50 25.86 15.46
CA ASP A 535 2.94 25.82 16.86
C ASP A 535 4.10 26.80 17.09
N LYS A 536 5.03 26.93 16.14
CA LYS A 536 6.12 27.93 16.19
C LYS A 536 5.63 29.38 16.09
N GLU A 537 4.69 29.70 15.19
CA GLU A 537 4.10 31.04 15.05
C GLU A 537 3.17 31.41 16.22
N LYS A 538 2.48 30.43 16.82
CA LYS A 538 1.74 30.62 18.08
C LYS A 538 2.67 30.79 19.28
N MET A 539 3.86 30.16 19.27
CA MET A 539 4.90 30.33 20.29
C MET A 539 5.59 31.70 20.19
N ASP A 540 5.85 32.19 18.98
CA ASP A 540 6.53 33.48 18.78
C ASP A 540 5.63 34.70 19.08
N LYS A 541 4.30 34.51 19.17
CA LYS A 541 3.33 35.55 19.57
C LYS A 541 2.96 35.56 21.06
N VAL A 542 3.36 34.54 21.83
CA VAL A 542 3.15 34.52 23.29
C VAL A 542 4.51 34.40 23.96
N ALA A 543 5.07 35.54 24.35
CA ALA A 543 6.22 35.55 25.25
C ALA A 543 5.86 34.73 26.50
N ASN A 544 6.60 33.66 26.76
CA ASN A 544 6.45 32.83 27.95
C ASN A 544 6.90 33.62 29.19
N SER A 545 6.02 34.45 29.74
CA SER A 545 6.21 35.06 31.06
C SER A 545 5.87 34.01 32.12
N ILE A 546 6.87 33.46 32.81
CA ILE A 546 6.63 32.69 34.04
C ILE A 546 6.27 33.70 35.14
N ILE A 547 5.08 33.57 35.73
CA ILE A 547 4.66 34.40 36.86
C ILE A 547 5.08 33.73 38.16
N LYS A 548 5.65 34.50 39.08
CA LYS A 548 6.03 34.09 40.43
C LYS A 548 5.05 34.69 41.44
N LEU A 549 4.34 33.86 42.20
CA LEU A 549 3.49 34.25 43.32
C LEU A 549 4.04 33.69 44.65
N LEU A 550 3.68 34.34 45.76
CA LEU A 550 3.89 33.80 47.10
C LEU A 550 2.72 32.91 47.52
N GLY A 551 3.02 31.81 48.20
CA GLY A 551 2.01 30.96 48.82
C GLY A 551 1.26 31.68 49.95
N LYS A 552 0.30 30.99 50.56
CA LYS A 552 -0.45 31.50 51.72
C LYS A 552 -0.24 30.58 52.92
N LYS A 553 -0.06 31.18 54.10
CA LYS A 553 -0.08 30.48 55.39
C LYS A 553 -1.53 30.07 55.73
N PRO A 554 -1.73 29.15 56.70
CA PRO A 554 -3.08 28.73 57.13
C PRO A 554 -3.97 29.88 57.63
N ASP A 555 -3.37 30.98 58.10
CA ASP A 555 -4.08 32.21 58.52
C ASP A 555 -4.41 33.16 57.35
N GLY A 556 -4.12 32.76 56.11
CA GLY A 556 -4.38 33.50 54.88
C GLY A 556 -3.33 34.56 54.51
N LYS A 557 -2.32 34.79 55.36
CA LYS A 557 -1.24 35.75 55.09
C LYS A 557 -0.25 35.21 54.04
N PRO A 558 0.44 36.06 53.27
CA PRO A 558 1.46 35.62 52.33
C PRO A 558 2.59 34.86 53.05
N ASP A 559 2.99 33.73 52.49
CA ASP A 559 4.12 32.92 52.93
C ASP A 559 5.35 33.27 52.07
N GLU A 560 6.22 34.14 52.60
CA GLU A 560 7.46 34.57 51.95
C GLU A 560 8.40 33.40 51.62
N SER A 561 8.25 32.28 52.34
CA SER A 561 9.04 31.06 52.15
C SER A 561 8.48 30.10 51.11
N HIS A 562 7.30 30.38 50.53
CA HIS A 562 6.66 29.53 49.51
C HIS A 562 6.58 30.24 48.16
N ASN A 563 7.42 29.83 47.22
CA ASN A 563 7.43 30.38 45.87
C ASN A 563 6.63 29.49 44.92
N ILE A 564 5.60 30.04 44.27
CA ILE A 564 4.73 29.34 43.32
C ILE A 564 4.99 29.87 41.92
N HIS A 565 5.28 28.97 41.00
CA HIS A 565 5.59 29.26 39.61
C HIS A 565 4.54 28.63 38.70
N TYR A 566 3.93 29.44 37.83
CA TYR A 566 2.97 28.97 36.83
C TYR A 566 3.04 29.82 35.56
N ASN A 567 2.52 29.27 34.48
CA ASN A 567 2.47 29.95 33.19
C ASN A 567 1.32 30.98 33.19
N GLU A 568 1.55 32.18 32.64
CA GLU A 568 0.54 33.24 32.50
C GLU A 568 -0.74 32.76 31.77
N LYS A 569 -0.64 31.75 30.90
CA LYS A 569 -1.80 31.09 30.27
C LYS A 569 -2.78 30.45 31.27
N HIS A 570 -2.34 30.18 32.51
CA HIS A 570 -3.13 29.62 33.60
C HIS A 570 -3.48 30.69 34.64
N MET A 571 -4.06 31.82 34.21
CA MET A 571 -4.42 32.96 35.10
C MET A 571 -5.24 32.59 36.35
N ASN A 572 -5.88 31.41 36.38
CA ASN A 572 -6.71 30.93 37.48
C ASN A 572 -6.10 29.77 38.29
N PHE A 573 -4.81 29.45 38.11
CA PHE A 573 -4.16 28.38 38.87
C PHE A 573 -4.15 28.69 40.37
N LYS A 574 -4.66 27.75 41.17
CA LYS A 574 -4.48 27.72 42.62
C LYS A 574 -3.66 26.48 42.97
N PRO A 575 -2.63 26.59 43.84
CA PRO A 575 -1.90 25.42 44.30
C PRO A 575 -2.87 24.45 44.99
N ILE A 576 -2.80 23.18 44.59
CA ILE A 576 -3.63 22.10 45.15
C ILE A 576 -3.12 21.66 46.52
N VAL A 577 -1.81 21.79 46.76
CA VAL A 577 -1.18 21.56 48.06
C VAL A 577 -0.24 22.71 48.41
N SER A 578 -0.33 23.19 49.65
CA SER A 578 0.50 24.29 50.19
C SER A 578 1.20 23.96 51.52
N GLU A 579 0.95 22.76 52.05
CA GLU A 579 1.47 22.29 53.33
C GLU A 579 2.99 22.10 53.30
N LYS A 580 3.59 22.16 54.49
CA LYS A 580 5.02 21.92 54.70
C LYS A 580 5.27 20.45 55.03
N GLU A 581 6.51 20.02 54.85
CA GLU A 581 6.97 18.73 55.34
C GLU A 581 6.73 18.64 56.87
N PRO A 582 5.95 17.66 57.36
CA PRO A 582 5.46 17.66 58.74
C PRO A 582 6.56 17.44 59.79
N TRP A 583 7.74 16.96 59.37
CA TRP A 583 8.92 16.78 60.23
C TRP A 583 9.86 18.00 60.26
N MET A 584 9.54 19.07 59.54
CA MET A 584 10.35 20.28 59.48
C MET A 584 9.84 21.31 60.51
N LEU A 585 10.68 21.66 61.48
CA LEU A 585 10.38 22.71 62.45
C LEU A 585 10.75 24.08 61.86
N GLY A 586 9.76 24.94 61.64
CA GLY A 586 9.94 26.33 61.19
C GLY A 586 9.55 26.61 59.73
N ASP A 587 9.69 27.88 59.32
CA ASP A 587 9.52 28.31 57.93
C ASP A 587 10.80 28.00 57.14
N TYR A 588 10.68 27.57 55.89
CA TYR A 588 11.81 27.27 55.01
C TYR A 588 11.42 27.46 53.54
N ASP A 589 12.41 27.81 52.72
CA ASP A 589 12.22 28.00 51.28
C ASP A 589 11.73 26.72 50.60
N ARG A 590 10.53 26.78 50.01
CA ARG A 590 9.96 25.72 49.19
C ARG A 590 9.43 26.29 47.88
N HIS A 591 9.59 25.51 46.81
CA HIS A 591 9.18 25.90 45.47
C HIS A 591 8.07 24.98 44.98
N SER A 592 6.99 25.55 44.44
CA SER A 592 5.92 24.82 43.77
C SER A 592 5.83 25.23 42.31
N TYR A 593 5.72 24.24 41.44
CA TYR A 593 5.60 24.44 40.01
C TYR A 593 4.32 23.77 39.52
N CYS A 594 3.49 24.51 38.78
CA CYS A 594 2.40 23.93 38.01
C CYS A 594 3.01 23.24 36.79
N LEU A 595 3.02 21.90 36.78
CA LEU A 595 3.52 21.12 35.64
C LEU A 595 2.47 21.02 34.55
N TYR A 596 1.22 20.80 34.93
CA TYR A 596 0.10 20.64 34.02
C TYR A 596 -1.18 21.21 34.64
N TYR A 597 -1.96 21.92 33.84
CA TYR A 597 -3.28 22.42 34.20
C TYR A 597 -4.20 22.37 32.98
N HIS A 598 -5.24 21.55 33.07
CA HIS A 598 -6.26 21.41 32.03
C HIS A 598 -7.63 21.83 32.56
N ASN A 599 -8.32 22.69 31.80
CA ASN A 599 -9.68 23.12 32.10
C ASN A 599 -10.46 23.26 30.79
N GLN A 600 -11.15 22.19 30.37
CA GLN A 600 -12.03 22.21 29.20
C GLN A 600 -13.48 22.49 29.64
N LYS A 601 -14.00 23.67 29.28
CA LYS A 601 -15.44 23.99 29.25
C LYS A 601 -16.25 23.57 30.50
N GLY A 602 -15.63 23.59 31.68
CA GLY A 602 -16.31 23.57 32.98
C GLY A 602 -16.72 22.20 33.54
N ALA A 603 -16.40 21.08 32.89
CA ALA A 603 -16.75 19.75 33.42
C ALA A 603 -15.58 19.11 34.20
N GLU A 604 -14.42 18.96 33.57
CA GLU A 604 -13.25 18.23 34.11
C GLU A 604 -12.01 19.15 34.22
N VAL A 605 -11.39 19.16 35.41
CA VAL A 605 -10.18 19.92 35.76
C VAL A 605 -9.12 18.95 36.28
N GLU A 606 -7.98 18.90 35.62
CA GLU A 606 -6.83 18.06 36.00
C GLU A 606 -5.61 18.93 36.27
N THR A 607 -4.90 18.68 37.36
CA THR A 607 -3.77 19.49 37.81
C THR A 607 -2.64 18.61 38.35
N LEU A 608 -1.42 18.83 37.85
CA LEU A 608 -0.17 18.27 38.39
C LEU A 608 0.72 19.37 38.96
N GLN A 609 1.09 19.24 40.23
CA GLN A 609 1.92 20.18 40.96
C GLN A 609 3.20 19.50 41.48
N LEU A 610 4.35 20.04 41.10
CA LEU A 610 5.66 19.65 41.65
C LEU A 610 5.99 20.54 42.85
N ILE A 611 6.40 19.95 43.97
CA ILE A 611 6.89 20.66 45.15
C ILE A 611 8.31 20.23 45.44
N VAL A 612 9.23 21.18 45.46
CA VAL A 612 10.59 21.01 45.94
C VAL A 612 10.67 21.59 47.34
N GLY A 613 10.65 20.70 48.33
CA GLY A 613 10.77 21.02 49.76
C GLY A 613 12.23 21.04 50.21
N ARG A 614 12.43 21.00 51.53
CA ARG A 614 13.77 21.05 52.14
C ARG A 614 14.48 19.71 52.02
N THR A 615 13.73 18.62 52.12
CA THR A 615 14.27 17.24 52.08
C THR A 615 13.65 16.37 51.00
N THR A 616 12.57 16.83 50.36
CA THR A 616 11.78 16.05 49.43
C THR A 616 11.49 16.77 48.12
N VAL A 617 11.29 15.97 47.08
CA VAL A 617 10.64 16.34 45.82
C VAL A 617 9.34 15.57 45.76
N GLN A 618 8.21 16.25 45.60
CA GLN A 618 6.87 15.67 45.63
C GLN A 618 6.11 16.04 44.36
N ILE A 619 5.35 15.11 43.80
CA ILE A 619 4.41 15.35 42.70
C ILE A 619 3.01 15.05 43.22
N TRP A 620 2.18 16.07 43.22
CA TRP A 620 0.78 16.00 43.63
C TRP A 620 -0.13 16.08 42.40
N HIS A 621 -1.19 15.29 42.42
CA HIS A 621 -2.16 15.19 41.34
C HIS A 621 -3.57 15.39 41.90
N GLN A 622 -4.38 16.17 41.19
CA GLN A 622 -5.81 16.33 41.46
C GLN A 622 -6.61 16.26 40.16
N ILE A 623 -7.68 15.45 40.16
CA ILE A 623 -8.66 15.35 39.08
C ILE A 623 -10.04 15.67 39.66
N GLN A 624 -10.70 16.70 39.15
CA GLN A 624 -12.05 17.11 39.54
C GLN A 624 -12.97 17.06 38.33
N ASP A 625 -14.09 16.33 38.42
CA ASP A 625 -15.13 16.34 37.40
C ASP A 625 -16.48 16.61 38.05
N SER A 626 -17.10 17.75 37.75
CA SER A 626 -18.42 18.11 38.31
C SER A 626 -19.57 17.27 37.75
N SER A 627 -19.34 16.53 36.66
CA SER A 627 -20.33 15.65 36.02
C SER A 627 -20.30 14.20 36.51
N ARG A 628 -19.27 13.80 37.27
CA ARG A 628 -19.11 12.44 37.82
C ARG A 628 -19.39 12.39 39.31
N ASN A 629 -19.75 11.21 39.80
CA ASN A 629 -19.87 11.00 41.24
C ASN A 629 -18.48 11.03 41.89
N LYS A 630 -18.35 11.61 43.10
CA LYS A 630 -17.06 11.75 43.77
C LYS A 630 -16.36 10.41 43.98
N ASP A 631 -17.12 9.36 44.29
CA ASP A 631 -16.58 8.01 44.53
C ASP A 631 -15.94 7.37 43.27
N GLU A 632 -16.20 7.93 42.08
CA GLU A 632 -15.61 7.48 40.81
C GLU A 632 -14.30 8.21 40.47
N LEU A 633 -13.95 9.27 41.21
CA LEU A 633 -12.74 10.05 41.02
C LEU A 633 -11.61 9.59 41.95
N PRO A 634 -10.33 9.67 41.53
CA PRO A 634 -9.20 9.42 42.41
C PRO A 634 -9.26 10.30 43.66
N ASN A 635 -9.10 9.68 44.83
CA ASN A 635 -9.17 10.35 46.13
C ASN A 635 -10.43 11.24 46.29
N ASN A 636 -11.56 10.82 45.74
CA ASN A 636 -12.83 11.55 45.79
C ASN A 636 -12.78 12.99 45.24
N GLY A 637 -11.85 13.25 44.31
CA GLY A 637 -11.59 14.57 43.73
C GLY A 637 -10.65 15.47 44.55
N GLU A 638 -10.16 15.00 45.69
CA GLU A 638 -9.16 15.69 46.52
C GLU A 638 -7.73 15.40 46.03
N PRO A 639 -6.75 16.29 46.30
CA PRO A 639 -5.36 16.08 45.87
C PRO A 639 -4.74 14.82 46.50
N PHE A 640 -3.98 14.06 45.73
CA PHE A 640 -3.21 12.92 46.22
C PHE A 640 -1.75 12.97 45.77
N LEU A 641 -0.87 12.36 46.56
CA LEU A 641 0.55 12.30 46.28
C LEU A 641 0.83 11.15 45.30
N GLU A 642 1.29 11.48 44.10
CA GLU A 642 1.59 10.50 43.05
C GLU A 642 3.05 10.03 43.12
N TYR A 643 3.98 10.93 43.42
CA TYR A 643 5.40 10.60 43.55
C TYR A 643 6.08 11.38 44.66
N ILE A 644 7.01 10.71 45.36
CA ILE A 644 7.90 11.35 46.32
C ILE A 644 9.31 10.79 46.23
N TRP A 645 10.29 11.69 46.25
CA TRP A 645 11.70 11.38 46.38
C TRP A 645 12.30 12.16 47.54
N THR A 646 13.22 11.55 48.29
CA THR A 646 13.86 12.16 49.46
C THR A 646 15.38 12.00 49.39
N ASN A 647 16.11 13.01 49.87
CA ASN A 647 17.56 12.96 50.03
C ASN A 647 18.02 12.09 51.22
N ARG A 648 17.10 11.50 52.00
CA ARG A 648 17.35 10.59 53.14
C ARG A 648 18.29 11.15 54.22
N ILE A 649 18.42 12.48 54.34
CA ILE A 649 19.22 13.08 55.40
C ILE A 649 18.53 12.82 56.75
N PRO A 650 19.24 12.24 57.74
CA PRO A 650 18.69 12.04 59.07
C PRO A 650 18.21 13.36 59.70
N ILE A 651 17.08 13.33 60.42
CA ILE A 651 16.48 14.53 61.06
C ILE A 651 17.49 15.31 61.92
N ASN A 652 18.42 14.61 62.59
CA ASN A 652 19.45 15.25 63.42
C ASN A 652 20.63 15.87 62.65
N GLN A 653 20.69 15.67 61.34
CA GLN A 653 21.64 16.29 60.42
C GLN A 653 20.99 17.36 59.54
N GLU A 654 19.66 17.53 59.64
CA GLU A 654 18.86 18.50 58.92
C GLU A 654 19.20 19.92 59.38
N ARG A 655 19.58 20.78 58.43
CA ARG A 655 19.87 22.21 58.60
C ARG A 655 19.89 22.91 57.24
N GLU A 656 19.96 24.23 57.27
CA GLU A 656 19.94 25.07 56.06
C GLU A 656 21.06 24.73 55.06
N GLU A 657 22.24 24.30 55.54
CA GLU A 657 23.36 23.92 54.68
C GLU A 657 23.09 22.62 53.90
N THR A 658 22.35 21.70 54.49
CA THR A 658 22.04 20.37 53.94
C THR A 658 20.75 20.35 53.11
N LYS A 659 20.08 21.50 52.94
CA LYS A 659 18.83 21.60 52.18
C LYS A 659 18.99 21.17 50.73
N LEU A 660 17.91 20.67 50.16
CA LEU A 660 17.81 20.43 48.73
C LEU A 660 17.88 21.76 47.98
N ARG A 661 18.70 21.82 46.92
CA ARG A 661 18.84 23.00 46.06
C ARG A 661 18.55 22.62 44.61
N ILE A 662 17.81 23.48 43.92
CA ILE A 662 17.54 23.34 42.49
C ILE A 662 18.78 23.84 41.73
N LYS A 663 19.38 22.98 40.90
CA LYS A 663 20.49 23.31 40.00
C LYS A 663 19.99 23.71 38.63
N ASP A 664 19.03 22.95 38.11
CA ASP A 664 18.41 23.19 36.80
C ASP A 664 16.96 22.72 36.90
N PHE A 665 16.03 23.51 36.40
CA PHE A 665 14.64 23.11 36.27
C PHE A 665 14.11 23.59 34.93
N LYS A 666 13.69 22.64 34.10
CA LYS A 666 13.12 22.88 32.78
C LYS A 666 11.84 22.08 32.68
N TYR A 667 10.75 22.72 32.30
CA TYR A 667 9.49 22.06 32.04
C TYR A 667 8.86 22.72 30.81
N GLY A 668 8.35 21.89 29.89
CA GLY A 668 7.86 22.34 28.60
C GLY A 668 6.48 23.00 28.67
N SER A 669 6.20 23.91 27.72
CA SER A 669 4.83 24.14 27.25
C SER A 669 4.64 23.25 26.03
N ASN A 670 3.85 22.18 26.17
CA ASN A 670 3.48 21.31 25.04
C ASN A 670 2.41 22.02 24.19
N VAL A 671 2.74 22.36 22.95
CA VAL A 671 1.72 22.58 21.92
C VAL A 671 2.14 21.75 20.71
N GLY A 672 1.45 20.64 20.51
CA GLY A 672 1.65 19.67 19.43
C GLY A 672 0.85 18.38 19.71
N LEU A 673 0.01 17.98 18.75
CA LEU A 673 -0.92 16.84 18.85
C LEU A 673 -0.19 15.50 18.72
N HIS A 674 0.10 14.85 19.86
CA HIS A 674 -0.11 13.42 20.14
C HIS A 674 0.56 13.07 21.49
N GLU A 675 -0.29 12.73 22.46
CA GLU A 675 -0.08 11.86 23.64
C GLU A 675 1.34 11.71 24.24
N LYS A 676 1.47 12.20 25.48
CA LYS A 676 2.54 11.97 26.48
C LYS A 676 3.96 12.43 26.12
N LEU A 677 4.26 13.69 26.47
CA LEU A 677 5.49 14.04 27.21
C LEU A 677 5.24 15.26 28.12
N ASP A 678 4.67 15.06 29.30
CA ASP A 678 4.80 15.99 30.44
C ASP A 678 6.15 15.77 31.15
N ASP A 679 7.23 15.76 30.38
CA ASP A 679 8.56 15.55 30.93
C ASP A 679 9.14 16.87 31.41
N PHE A 680 9.24 17.02 32.73
CA PHE A 680 10.05 18.05 33.35
C PHE A 680 11.43 17.47 33.70
N HIS A 681 12.47 18.26 33.47
CA HIS A 681 13.82 17.97 33.95
C HIS A 681 14.07 18.77 35.22
N LEU A 682 14.09 18.08 36.37
CA LEU A 682 14.55 18.64 37.64
C LEU A 682 15.92 18.07 38.01
N LYS A 683 16.92 18.94 38.14
CA LYS A 683 18.23 18.61 38.67
C LYS A 683 18.41 19.27 40.03
N VAL A 684 18.59 18.46 41.06
CA VAL A 684 18.80 18.91 42.44
C VAL A 684 20.14 18.46 43.00
N TYR A 685 20.64 19.16 44.02
CA TYR A 685 21.84 18.81 44.76
C TYR A 685 21.71 19.22 46.23
N TRP A 686 22.47 18.55 47.10
CA TRP A 686 22.56 18.85 48.53
C TRP A 686 23.99 18.58 49.02
N TYR A 687 24.30 19.05 50.23
CA TYR A 687 25.57 18.76 50.89
C TYR A 687 25.34 17.77 52.03
N GLU A 688 26.19 16.74 52.11
CA GLU A 688 26.20 15.80 53.21
C GLU A 688 27.35 16.10 54.16
N ARG A 689 27.09 15.95 55.45
CA ARG A 689 28.14 16.08 56.46
C ARG A 689 29.03 14.84 56.37
N LYS A 690 30.33 15.04 56.12
CA LYS A 690 31.33 14.00 56.44
C LYS A 690 31.30 13.79 57.95
N ASP A 691 30.77 12.65 58.40
CA ASP A 691 30.98 12.23 59.78
C ASP A 691 32.49 12.10 60.01
N ASN A 692 33.07 12.98 60.83
CA ASN A 692 34.41 12.76 61.34
C ASN A 692 34.42 11.37 61.98
N LYS A 693 35.23 10.45 61.42
CA LYS A 693 35.41 9.07 61.92
C LYS A 693 35.72 8.99 63.43
N GLU A 694 36.07 10.10 64.08
CA GLU A 694 36.25 10.18 65.53
C GLU A 694 34.94 10.25 66.33
N ASN A 695 33.87 10.82 65.80
CA ASN A 695 32.59 10.94 66.52
C ASN A 695 31.76 9.63 66.49
N SER A 696 31.92 8.79 65.46
CA SER A 696 31.32 7.45 65.44
C SER A 696 31.96 6.52 66.48
N LYS A 697 33.28 6.64 66.73
CA LYS A 697 33.96 5.97 67.84
C LYS A 697 33.43 6.42 69.20
N ARG A 698 33.24 7.74 69.42
CA ARG A 698 32.67 8.25 70.69
C ARG A 698 31.25 7.76 70.97
N LYS A 699 30.36 7.72 69.96
CA LYS A 699 29.00 7.15 70.11
C LYS A 699 29.01 5.64 70.38
N SER A 700 29.93 4.88 69.78
CA SER A 700 30.12 3.45 70.08
C SER A 700 30.65 3.20 71.50
N MET A 701 31.50 4.10 72.02
CA MET A 701 32.04 4.02 73.39
C MET A 701 31.02 4.42 74.45
N GLN A 702 30.15 5.39 74.18
CA GLN A 702 29.05 5.75 75.09
C GLN A 702 27.98 4.65 75.17
N LYS A 703 27.61 4.00 74.05
CA LYS A 703 26.71 2.82 74.07
C LYS A 703 27.31 1.62 74.82
N LYS A 704 28.64 1.46 74.82
CA LYS A 704 29.33 0.42 75.62
C LYS A 704 29.46 0.76 77.11
N LYS A 705 29.39 2.04 77.50
CA LYS A 705 29.41 2.46 78.92
C LYS A 705 28.02 2.48 79.58
N SER A 706 26.93 2.59 78.81
CA SER A 706 25.56 2.46 79.34
C SER A 706 25.06 1.01 79.41
N MET A 707 25.89 0.04 79.01
CA MET A 707 25.60 -1.40 79.04
C MET A 707 26.54 -2.15 80.00
N LYS A 708 27.10 -1.45 81.00
CA LYS A 708 27.82 -2.05 82.12
C LYS A 708 27.21 -1.62 83.43
#